data_AF-A0A5J5B120-F1
#
_entry.id   AF-A0A5J5B120-F1
#
_cell.length_a   1.000
_cell.length_b   1.000
_cell.length_c   1.000
_cell.angle_alpha   90.00
_cell.angle_beta   90.00
_cell.angle_gamma   90.00
#
_symmetry.space_group_name_H-M   'P 1'
#
loop_
_entity.id
_entity.type
_entity.pdbx_description
1 polymer ?
#
loop_
_entity_poly.entity_id
_entity_poly.type
_entity_poly.pdbx_seq_one_letter_code
_entity_poly.pdbx_strand_id
1 'polypeptide(L)'
;MDKGFSYSTTSEGYNSSDTLLAAQTCSFLRKWLMVHPEFLDNPLYIGGVSYSGLVVPVIVQEIYNGNEAGLEPSMNINGYLLGNPYTNETAMTAKDVILKFVISILQSTKENCNGNYIEVDPDNASCLNDLQLVEKCMEKIYAFNILEPSCDILSTKPKSTSILKWDYRNDLEENPRDLLHRLPLVQGQWCREYNYLYSYIWANDKTVQEALHIREGTIKEWMKCNSTLSYVQNLAASVEYHQNLTNKRCRALIYSGDHDYVFPYVGTQEWIHSLSLEVENGWEPWFVDAQVAGYTEKYSHNNYDLTFATVKGAGHTAPEFKPKQCLAMVNSCSYIGVGETDEVQLFYYFFESQGSPKDDALVLWLSGGPGCSALYDILYEIGPLAFDYGKSTRSRPVLKLNPYSWTKVANIIFLEAPVGTGYSYATTSEGCKSSDTLSAAQTYSFLRKWLIYHPEFLDNPLYIGGLSYSGIVIPVIVQKIYDGNEAGLKPSMNINGYLIGNPYTNKTRDLNSRVPFAHRVSLLSDELYESTKENCNGNYIEVDPDNALCVNHLQVVEKGTKEEWVNCNATLPYEENMAGSVKYHQNLTNKLCRALIYSGDHDMVFPYVGTQEWIQALKLTVENGWEPWFVDAQVAGYTEKYSYNNYDLTFATIKGAGHTAPEFKPKQSFAMVSRWFAHFPL
;
A
#
# COMPACT_ATOMS: atom_id res chain seq x y z
N MET A 1 29.80 -1.95 -30.88
CA MET A 1 28.94 -0.75 -30.97
C MET A 1 29.59 0.18 -31.96
N ASP A 2 29.03 0.29 -33.17
CA ASP A 2 29.05 1.48 -34.04
C ASP A 2 28.59 1.11 -35.45
N LYS A 3 27.28 1.23 -35.66
CA LYS A 3 26.52 1.57 -36.88
C LYS A 3 25.09 1.08 -36.66
N GLY A 4 24.23 1.99 -36.23
CA GLY A 4 22.80 1.73 -36.06
C GLY A 4 22.13 1.47 -37.41
N PHE A 5 21.38 0.37 -37.49
CA PHE A 5 20.38 0.18 -38.53
C PHE A 5 19.06 0.77 -38.03
N SER A 6 18.51 1.74 -38.74
CA SER A 6 17.18 2.28 -38.49
C SER A 6 16.12 1.30 -39.01
N TYR A 7 15.18 0.89 -38.16
CA TYR A 7 13.91 0.34 -38.63
C TYR A 7 12.93 1.48 -38.87
N SER A 8 12.41 1.60 -40.10
CA SER A 8 11.25 2.45 -40.37
C SER A 8 10.01 1.78 -39.77
N THR A 9 9.37 2.44 -38.82
CA THR A 9 8.05 2.07 -38.32
C THR A 9 7.00 2.45 -39.35
N THR A 10 6.52 1.47 -40.13
CA THR A 10 5.18 1.52 -40.74
C THR A 10 4.33 0.45 -40.09
N SER A 11 3.37 0.90 -39.31
CA SER A 11 2.39 0.13 -38.58
C SER A 11 1.34 -0.46 -39.54
N GLU A 12 1.62 -1.62 -40.13
CA GLU A 12 0.59 -2.46 -40.75
C GLU A 12 0.89 -3.95 -40.50
N GLY A 13 0.03 -4.59 -39.69
CA GLY A 13 -0.23 -6.04 -39.74
C GLY A 13 0.85 -7.00 -39.24
N TYR A 14 1.07 -7.10 -37.92
CA TYR A 14 1.74 -8.28 -37.35
C TYR A 14 0.76 -9.46 -37.31
N ASN A 15 0.72 -10.20 -38.41
CA ASN A 15 0.23 -11.58 -38.44
C ASN A 15 1.29 -12.44 -39.15
N SER A 16 2.51 -12.45 -38.62
CA SER A 16 3.57 -13.33 -39.10
C SER A 16 3.43 -14.69 -38.41
N SER A 17 3.24 -15.77 -39.16
CA SER A 17 3.31 -17.12 -38.62
C SER A 17 4.70 -17.39 -38.04
N ASP A 18 4.80 -18.24 -37.01
CA ASP A 18 6.08 -18.62 -36.39
C ASP A 18 7.10 -19.16 -37.41
N THR A 19 6.60 -19.79 -38.48
CA THR A 19 7.39 -20.25 -39.64
C THR A 19 8.00 -19.12 -40.47
N LEU A 20 7.31 -17.97 -40.61
CA LEU A 20 7.83 -16.82 -41.34
C LEU A 20 8.99 -16.17 -40.57
N LEU A 21 8.86 -16.07 -39.25
CA LEU A 21 9.91 -15.56 -38.38
C LEU A 21 11.16 -16.46 -38.41
N ALA A 22 10.95 -17.78 -38.45
CA ALA A 22 12.04 -18.74 -38.57
C ALA A 22 12.79 -18.59 -39.90
N ALA A 23 12.07 -18.51 -41.02
CA ALA A 23 12.65 -18.33 -42.35
C ALA A 23 13.44 -17.01 -42.47
N GLN A 24 12.91 -15.92 -41.91
CA GLN A 24 13.59 -14.62 -41.88
C GLN A 24 14.88 -14.68 -41.05
N THR A 25 14.86 -15.38 -39.92
CA THR A 25 16.04 -15.57 -39.07
C THR A 25 17.13 -16.38 -39.78
N CYS A 26 16.76 -17.48 -40.46
CA CYS A 26 17.69 -18.26 -41.29
C CYS A 26 18.29 -17.43 -42.42
N SER A 27 17.48 -16.62 -43.11
CA SER A 27 17.93 -15.74 -44.18
C SER A 27 18.91 -14.69 -43.67
N PHE A 28 18.64 -14.11 -42.49
CA PHE A 28 19.53 -13.18 -41.83
C PHE A 28 20.88 -13.83 -41.49
N LEU A 29 20.89 -14.99 -40.83
CA LEU A 29 22.11 -15.68 -40.42
C LEU A 29 23.01 -16.02 -41.62
N ARG A 30 22.42 -16.50 -42.73
CA ARG A 30 23.15 -16.76 -43.98
C ARG A 30 23.79 -15.50 -44.55
N LYS A 31 23.03 -14.41 -44.65
CA LYS A 31 23.56 -13.12 -45.13
C LYS A 31 24.64 -12.57 -44.20
N TRP A 32 24.49 -12.75 -42.90
CA TRP A 32 25.49 -12.33 -41.92
C TRP A 32 26.79 -13.11 -42.08
N LEU A 33 26.73 -14.43 -42.24
CA LEU A 33 27.90 -15.28 -42.49
C LEU A 33 28.58 -15.01 -43.84
N MET A 34 27.84 -14.56 -44.86
CA MET A 34 28.46 -14.08 -46.11
C MET A 34 29.33 -12.82 -45.90
N VAL A 35 28.94 -11.97 -44.96
CA VAL A 35 29.70 -10.75 -44.61
C VAL A 35 30.83 -11.07 -43.61
N HIS A 36 30.68 -12.15 -42.85
CA HIS A 36 31.57 -12.56 -41.76
C HIS A 36 32.06 -14.01 -41.92
N PRO A 37 32.82 -14.32 -42.99
CA PRO A 37 33.24 -15.69 -43.30
C PRO A 37 34.17 -16.29 -42.25
N GLU A 38 34.83 -15.48 -41.42
CA GLU A 38 35.66 -15.93 -40.30
C GLU A 38 34.89 -16.72 -39.22
N PHE A 39 33.54 -16.68 -39.24
CA PHE A 39 32.67 -17.44 -38.33
C PHE A 39 32.01 -18.66 -38.97
N LEU A 40 32.29 -18.99 -40.24
CA LEU A 40 31.66 -20.11 -40.98
C LEU A 40 31.82 -21.46 -40.26
N ASP A 41 33.01 -21.75 -39.76
CA ASP A 41 33.33 -23.03 -39.12
C ASP A 41 33.03 -23.02 -37.61
N ASN A 42 32.62 -21.88 -37.04
CA ASN A 42 32.34 -21.79 -35.62
C ASN A 42 31.04 -22.52 -35.25
N PRO A 43 30.99 -23.22 -34.11
CA PRO A 43 29.78 -23.88 -33.67
C PRO A 43 28.68 -22.86 -33.37
N LEU A 44 27.59 -22.94 -34.12
CA LEU A 44 26.40 -22.11 -33.95
C LEU A 44 25.47 -22.75 -32.92
N TYR A 45 25.02 -21.95 -31.96
CA TYR A 45 23.96 -22.29 -31.02
C TYR A 45 22.86 -21.23 -31.08
N ILE A 46 21.60 -21.67 -31.07
CA ILE A 46 20.46 -20.75 -31.06
C ILE A 46 19.80 -20.77 -29.69
N GLY A 47 19.74 -19.62 -29.04
CA GLY A 47 19.14 -19.46 -27.72
C GLY A 47 17.77 -18.77 -27.79
N GLY A 48 16.86 -19.16 -26.90
CA GLY A 48 15.58 -18.48 -26.73
C GLY A 48 15.02 -18.62 -25.32
N VAL A 49 14.10 -17.73 -24.94
CA VAL A 49 13.36 -17.82 -23.68
C VAL A 49 11.87 -17.62 -23.90
N SER A 50 11.01 -18.16 -23.03
CA SER A 50 9.56 -17.97 -23.12
C SER A 50 9.00 -18.40 -24.48
N TYR A 51 8.29 -17.53 -25.21
CA TYR A 51 7.65 -17.82 -26.49
C TYR A 51 8.61 -18.32 -27.59
N SER A 52 9.93 -18.01 -27.49
CA SER A 52 10.94 -18.55 -28.40
C SER A 52 11.04 -20.08 -28.36
N GLY A 53 10.45 -20.74 -27.35
CA GLY A 53 10.27 -22.19 -27.30
C GLY A 53 9.56 -22.79 -28.51
N LEU A 54 8.67 -22.03 -29.16
CA LEU A 54 8.00 -22.46 -30.39
C LEU A 54 8.85 -22.25 -31.65
N VAL A 55 9.67 -21.21 -31.66
CA VAL A 55 10.32 -20.71 -32.90
C VAL A 55 11.75 -21.24 -33.05
N VAL A 56 12.51 -21.36 -31.97
CA VAL A 56 13.90 -21.83 -32.00
C VAL A 56 14.03 -23.24 -32.60
N PRO A 57 13.20 -24.23 -32.22
CA PRO A 57 13.25 -25.54 -32.87
C PRO A 57 12.95 -25.48 -34.38
N VAL A 58 12.03 -24.60 -34.80
CA VAL A 58 11.70 -24.40 -36.22
C VAL A 58 12.87 -23.77 -36.97
N ILE A 59 13.56 -22.77 -36.40
CA ILE A 59 14.77 -22.18 -37.00
C ILE A 59 15.87 -23.24 -37.15
N VAL A 60 16.11 -24.04 -36.12
CA VAL A 60 17.12 -25.11 -36.16
C VAL A 60 16.78 -26.11 -37.25
N GLN A 61 15.52 -26.53 -37.36
CA GLN A 61 15.05 -27.44 -38.40
C GLN A 61 15.23 -26.83 -39.80
N GLU A 62 14.88 -25.54 -39.98
CA GLU A 62 15.08 -24.82 -41.24
C GLU A 62 16.56 -24.67 -41.62
N ILE A 63 17.46 -24.51 -40.64
CA ILE A 63 18.90 -24.53 -40.90
C ILE A 63 19.35 -25.90 -41.41
N TYR A 64 18.95 -26.99 -40.74
CA TYR A 64 19.27 -28.35 -41.18
C TYR A 64 18.73 -28.60 -42.59
N ASN A 65 17.44 -28.33 -42.83
CA ASN A 65 16.81 -28.48 -44.14
C ASN A 65 17.54 -27.67 -45.22
N GLY A 66 17.93 -26.43 -44.91
CA GLY A 66 18.63 -25.57 -45.83
C GLY A 66 20.07 -26.04 -46.13
N ASN A 67 20.77 -26.59 -45.14
CA ASN A 67 22.09 -27.19 -45.34
C ASN A 67 21.99 -28.46 -46.20
N GLU A 68 21.01 -29.32 -45.94
CA GLU A 68 20.75 -30.53 -46.75
C GLU A 68 20.35 -30.19 -48.19
N ALA A 69 19.62 -29.08 -48.39
CA ALA A 69 19.26 -28.56 -49.69
C ALA A 69 20.41 -27.86 -50.44
N GLY A 70 21.62 -27.82 -49.86
CA GLY A 70 22.81 -27.23 -50.50
C GLY A 70 22.77 -25.71 -50.59
N LEU A 71 22.00 -25.03 -49.73
CA LEU A 71 22.02 -23.57 -49.67
C LEU A 71 23.32 -23.08 -49.01
N GLU A 72 23.96 -22.08 -49.62
CA GLU A 72 25.19 -21.46 -49.09
C GLU A 72 24.93 -20.10 -48.41
N PRO A 73 25.73 -19.70 -47.40
CA PRO A 73 26.72 -20.51 -46.71
C PRO A 73 26.09 -21.60 -45.83
N SER A 74 26.70 -22.79 -45.79
CA SER A 74 26.33 -23.83 -44.83
C SER A 74 26.57 -23.34 -43.39
N MET A 75 25.58 -23.55 -42.50
CA MET A 75 25.64 -23.12 -41.10
C MET A 75 26.03 -24.28 -40.18
N ASN A 76 27.12 -24.16 -39.42
CA ASN A 76 27.59 -25.18 -38.48
C ASN A 76 26.75 -25.23 -37.17
N ILE A 77 25.46 -25.55 -37.28
CA ILE A 77 24.53 -25.67 -36.14
C ILE A 77 24.88 -26.88 -35.27
N ASN A 78 25.21 -26.65 -34.00
CA ASN A 78 25.61 -27.69 -33.05
C ASN A 78 24.59 -27.92 -31.92
N GLY A 79 23.62 -27.03 -31.76
CA GLY A 79 22.54 -27.21 -30.80
C GLY A 79 21.70 -25.95 -30.58
N TYR A 80 20.74 -26.04 -29.67
CA TYR A 80 19.93 -24.91 -29.25
C TYR A 80 19.63 -24.96 -27.74
N LEU A 81 19.40 -23.79 -27.15
CA LEU A 81 19.13 -23.60 -25.73
C LEU A 81 17.78 -22.91 -25.53
N LEU A 82 16.95 -23.46 -24.67
CA LEU A 82 15.65 -22.88 -24.33
C LEU A 82 15.53 -22.67 -22.82
N GLY A 83 15.35 -21.41 -22.39
CA GLY A 83 15.10 -21.05 -21.00
C GLY A 83 13.61 -20.80 -20.76
N ASN A 84 12.97 -21.58 -19.89
CA ASN A 84 11.52 -21.51 -19.62
C ASN A 84 10.67 -21.43 -20.91
N PRO A 85 10.82 -22.36 -21.87
CA PRO A 85 10.13 -22.28 -23.15
C PRO A 85 8.62 -22.51 -23.01
N TYR A 86 7.85 -21.77 -23.80
CA TYR A 86 6.45 -22.08 -24.09
C TYR A 86 6.40 -23.12 -25.22
N THR A 87 5.71 -24.25 -25.00
CA THR A 87 5.49 -25.30 -26.01
C THR A 87 4.00 -25.62 -26.08
N ASN A 88 3.41 -25.60 -27.27
CA ASN A 88 1.98 -25.82 -27.48
C ASN A 88 1.71 -27.33 -27.66
N GLU A 89 1.71 -28.10 -26.56
CA GLU A 89 1.05 -29.40 -26.37
C GLU A 89 1.57 -30.11 -25.10
N THR A 90 0.73 -30.99 -24.56
CA THR A 90 0.80 -31.83 -23.34
C THR A 90 1.98 -32.82 -23.25
N ALA A 91 3.14 -32.50 -23.82
CA ALA A 91 4.35 -33.29 -23.66
C ALA A 91 5.04 -32.96 -22.34
N MET A 92 5.20 -33.97 -21.48
CA MET A 92 5.97 -33.88 -20.24
C MET A 92 7.32 -33.20 -20.48
N THR A 93 7.47 -32.00 -19.94
CA THR A 93 8.74 -31.28 -19.94
C THR A 93 9.77 -32.03 -19.08
N ALA A 94 11.06 -31.75 -19.25
CA ALA A 94 12.08 -32.24 -18.31
C ALA A 94 11.78 -31.84 -16.86
N LYS A 95 11.08 -30.70 -16.67
CA LYS A 95 10.53 -30.26 -15.39
C LYS A 95 9.45 -31.22 -14.87
N ASP A 96 8.59 -31.77 -15.73
CA ASP A 96 7.58 -32.77 -15.36
C ASP A 96 8.19 -34.14 -15.02
N VAL A 97 9.31 -34.51 -15.66
CA VAL A 97 10.05 -35.73 -15.31
C VAL A 97 10.73 -35.59 -13.95
N ILE A 98 11.40 -34.46 -13.70
CA ILE A 98 12.02 -34.16 -12.40
C ILE A 98 10.95 -34.03 -11.31
N LEU A 99 9.85 -33.34 -11.60
CA LEU A 99 8.75 -33.16 -10.66
C LEU A 99 8.07 -34.51 -10.35
N LYS A 100 7.85 -35.39 -11.33
CA LYS A 100 7.35 -36.76 -11.08
C LYS A 100 8.32 -37.61 -10.28
N PHE A 101 9.62 -37.48 -10.52
CA PHE A 101 10.65 -38.19 -9.74
C PHE A 101 10.67 -37.72 -8.28
N VAL A 102 10.62 -36.40 -8.04
CA VAL A 102 10.56 -35.82 -6.69
C VAL A 102 9.26 -36.19 -5.99
N ILE A 103 8.11 -36.11 -6.68
CA ILE A 103 6.81 -36.56 -6.16
C ILE A 103 6.85 -38.05 -5.81
N SER A 104 7.45 -38.88 -6.67
CA SER A 104 7.60 -40.32 -6.41
C SER A 104 8.45 -40.60 -5.17
N ILE A 105 9.56 -39.88 -4.98
CA ILE A 105 10.39 -40.03 -3.78
C ILE A 105 9.60 -39.60 -2.54
N LEU A 106 8.94 -38.44 -2.58
CA LEU A 106 8.15 -37.94 -1.45
C LEU A 106 7.02 -38.89 -1.06
N GLN A 107 6.30 -39.44 -2.05
CA GLN A 107 5.20 -40.35 -1.82
C GLN A 107 5.69 -41.70 -1.27
N SER A 108 6.75 -42.27 -1.84
CA SER A 108 7.41 -43.47 -1.32
C SER A 108 7.88 -43.27 0.12
N THR A 109 8.56 -42.14 0.39
CA THR A 109 9.07 -41.80 1.73
C THR A 109 7.93 -41.71 2.73
N LYS A 110 6.83 -41.03 2.37
CA LYS A 110 5.65 -40.90 3.24
C LYS A 110 5.03 -42.25 3.57
N GLU A 111 4.88 -43.12 2.57
CA GLU A 111 4.28 -44.45 2.72
C GLU A 111 5.21 -45.37 3.55
N ASN A 112 6.48 -45.45 3.20
CA ASN A 112 7.44 -46.33 3.86
C ASN A 112 7.78 -45.90 5.29
N CYS A 113 7.75 -44.59 5.58
CA CYS A 113 8.05 -44.03 6.90
C CYS A 113 6.79 -43.74 7.75
N ASN A 114 5.59 -44.06 7.27
CA ASN A 114 4.31 -43.77 7.96
C ASN A 114 4.16 -42.30 8.39
N GLY A 115 4.76 -41.36 7.65
CA GLY A 115 4.74 -39.93 7.97
C GLY A 115 5.62 -39.46 9.13
N ASN A 116 6.39 -40.34 9.80
CA ASN A 116 7.40 -39.95 10.79
C ASN A 116 8.79 -40.06 10.16
N TYR A 117 9.54 -38.96 10.15
CA TYR A 117 10.85 -38.88 9.49
C TYR A 117 12.01 -38.66 10.46
N ILE A 118 11.72 -38.53 11.76
CA ILE A 118 12.70 -38.21 12.81
C ILE A 118 13.00 -39.43 13.66
N GLU A 119 11.95 -40.04 14.25
CA GLU A 119 12.05 -41.24 15.07
C GLU A 119 11.57 -42.46 14.28
N VAL A 120 12.41 -42.92 13.35
CA VAL A 120 12.09 -44.05 12.48
C VAL A 120 12.58 -45.36 13.05
N ASP A 121 11.82 -46.43 12.78
CA ASP A 121 12.21 -47.80 13.15
C ASP A 121 13.55 -48.16 12.47
N PRO A 122 14.62 -48.46 13.24
CA PRO A 122 15.91 -48.79 12.67
C PRO A 122 15.91 -50.07 11.82
N ASP A 123 14.90 -50.92 11.97
CA ASP A 123 14.75 -52.15 11.18
C ASP A 123 13.94 -51.93 9.87
N ASN A 124 13.34 -50.74 9.69
CA ASN A 124 12.60 -50.39 8.48
C ASN A 124 13.54 -49.89 7.37
N ALA A 125 14.18 -50.85 6.68
CA ALA A 125 15.13 -50.59 5.60
C ALA A 125 14.55 -49.75 4.45
N SER A 126 13.26 -49.92 4.11
CA SER A 126 12.61 -49.14 3.05
C SER A 126 12.53 -47.66 3.40
N CYS A 127 12.11 -47.33 4.63
CA CYS A 127 12.11 -45.95 5.11
C CYS A 127 13.53 -45.37 5.15
N LEU A 128 14.51 -46.11 5.67
CA LEU A 128 15.89 -45.63 5.75
C LEU A 128 16.50 -45.33 4.37
N ASN A 129 16.22 -46.16 3.36
CA ASN A 129 16.68 -45.93 1.99
C ASN A 129 16.03 -44.68 1.37
N ASP A 130 14.73 -44.49 1.58
CA ASP A 130 14.02 -43.31 1.09
C ASP A 130 14.54 -42.03 1.76
N LEU A 131 14.78 -42.05 3.07
CA LEU A 131 15.36 -40.92 3.80
C LEU A 131 16.78 -40.59 3.33
N GLN A 132 17.61 -41.58 3.00
CA GLN A 132 18.93 -41.33 2.41
C GLN A 132 18.86 -40.61 1.06
N LEU A 133 17.88 -40.95 0.23
CA LEU A 133 17.65 -40.26 -1.05
C LEU A 133 17.21 -38.80 -0.82
N VAL A 134 16.32 -38.58 0.14
CA VAL A 134 15.86 -37.25 0.53
C VAL A 134 17.02 -36.41 1.10
N GLU A 135 17.85 -36.97 1.97
CA GLU A 135 19.05 -36.31 2.53
C GLU A 135 20.02 -35.89 1.43
N LYS A 136 20.28 -36.77 0.44
CA LYS A 136 21.15 -36.46 -0.70
C LYS A 136 20.64 -35.28 -1.53
N CYS A 137 19.33 -35.11 -1.66
CA CYS A 137 18.74 -33.96 -2.34
C CYS A 137 18.91 -32.64 -1.56
N MET A 138 19.05 -32.71 -0.23
CA MET A 138 19.10 -31.55 0.66
C MET A 138 20.52 -31.22 1.16
N GLU A 139 21.49 -32.11 0.96
CA GLU A 139 22.87 -32.01 1.49
C GLU A 139 23.58 -30.66 1.25
N LYS A 140 23.25 -29.99 0.13
CA LYS A 140 23.86 -28.73 -0.32
C LYS A 140 22.98 -27.50 -0.08
N ILE A 141 21.80 -27.67 0.51
CA ILE A 141 20.89 -26.57 0.81
C ILE A 141 21.33 -25.91 2.11
N TYR A 142 21.39 -24.58 2.11
CA TYR A 142 21.59 -23.82 3.33
C TYR A 142 20.29 -23.79 4.14
N ALA A 143 20.29 -24.44 5.31
CA ALA A 143 19.07 -24.68 6.08
C ALA A 143 18.39 -23.38 6.56
N PHE A 144 19.16 -22.33 6.88
CA PHE A 144 18.60 -21.06 7.35
C PHE A 144 17.94 -20.23 6.23
N ASN A 145 18.29 -20.48 4.95
CA ASN A 145 17.59 -19.94 3.78
C ASN A 145 17.93 -20.76 2.52
N ILE A 146 16.96 -21.47 1.98
CA ILE A 146 17.20 -22.41 0.87
C ILE A 146 17.62 -21.77 -0.47
N LEU A 147 17.56 -20.43 -0.60
CA LEU A 147 18.02 -19.71 -1.80
C LEU A 147 19.42 -19.09 -1.65
N GLU A 148 19.95 -19.01 -0.44
CA GLU A 148 21.29 -18.48 -0.21
C GLU A 148 22.34 -19.58 -0.37
N PRO A 149 23.55 -19.25 -0.86
CA PRO A 149 24.61 -20.24 -0.97
C PRO A 149 25.02 -20.75 0.41
N SER A 150 25.19 -22.05 0.56
CA SER A 150 25.91 -22.60 1.71
C SER A 150 27.39 -22.22 1.58
N CYS A 151 27.89 -21.46 2.56
CA CYS A 151 29.27 -20.98 2.58
C CYS A 151 30.25 -21.98 3.22
N ASP A 152 29.81 -23.22 3.46
CA ASP A 152 30.59 -24.33 4.03
C ASP A 152 31.52 -25.02 3.01
N ILE A 153 32.18 -24.27 2.13
CA ILE A 153 32.95 -24.89 1.03
C ILE A 153 34.28 -25.51 1.49
N LEU A 154 34.70 -25.39 2.76
CA LEU A 154 35.98 -25.95 3.23
C LEU A 154 35.97 -26.55 4.65
N SER A 155 34.82 -26.97 5.19
CA SER A 155 34.80 -27.66 6.50
C SER A 155 35.47 -29.03 6.41
N THR A 156 36.55 -29.24 7.18
CA THR A 156 37.23 -30.54 7.32
C THR A 156 36.57 -31.45 8.36
N LYS A 157 35.46 -31.02 8.99
CA LYS A 157 34.69 -31.87 9.90
C LYS A 157 33.59 -32.58 9.10
N PRO A 158 33.43 -33.92 9.25
CA PRO A 158 32.29 -34.61 8.68
C PRO A 158 31.01 -34.02 9.29
N LYS A 159 30.07 -33.60 8.45
CA LYS A 159 28.73 -33.17 8.90
C LYS A 159 28.12 -34.28 9.76
N SER A 160 27.32 -33.90 10.76
CA SER A 160 26.31 -34.83 11.29
C SER A 160 25.56 -35.41 10.10
N THR A 161 25.63 -36.72 9.91
CA THR A 161 25.25 -37.39 8.67
C THR A 161 23.74 -37.42 8.41
N SER A 162 22.94 -36.68 9.17
CA SER A 162 21.49 -36.64 9.01
C SER A 162 20.93 -35.26 9.32
N ILE A 163 20.43 -34.59 8.27
CA ILE A 163 19.65 -33.35 8.35
C ILE A 163 18.35 -33.58 9.15
N LEU A 164 17.88 -34.83 9.20
CA LEU A 164 16.71 -35.27 9.96
C LEU A 164 17.00 -35.50 11.45
N LYS A 165 18.27 -35.72 11.83
CA LYS A 165 18.72 -35.86 13.24
C LYS A 165 19.53 -34.66 13.70
N TRP A 166 19.24 -33.48 13.13
CA TRP A 166 19.97 -32.26 13.37
C TRP A 166 19.96 -31.89 14.87
N ASP A 167 21.15 -31.82 15.47
CA ASP A 167 21.34 -31.30 16.82
C ASP A 167 21.65 -29.81 16.71
N TYR A 168 20.64 -28.98 16.97
CA TYR A 168 20.70 -27.51 16.98
C TYR A 168 21.91 -26.94 17.75
N ARG A 169 22.48 -27.69 18.70
CA ARG A 169 23.62 -27.25 19.50
C ARG A 169 24.94 -27.24 18.73
N ASN A 170 25.10 -28.07 17.69
CA ASN A 170 26.38 -28.31 17.02
C ASN A 170 26.66 -27.40 15.80
N ASP A 171 25.64 -26.80 15.16
CA ASP A 171 25.82 -25.96 13.96
C ASP A 171 25.76 -24.44 14.23
N LEU A 172 25.44 -24.03 15.46
CA LEU A 172 25.77 -22.69 15.96
C LEU A 172 27.27 -22.53 16.29
N GLU A 173 28.07 -23.60 16.11
CA GLU A 173 29.44 -23.75 16.57
C GLU A 173 30.52 -23.43 15.52
N GLU A 174 30.31 -22.45 14.65
CA GLU A 174 31.47 -21.85 14.00
C GLU A 174 32.13 -20.88 15.00
N ASN A 175 33.17 -21.37 15.69
CA ASN A 175 34.03 -20.53 16.52
C ASN A 175 34.49 -19.33 15.68
N PRO A 176 34.15 -18.09 16.06
CA PRO A 176 34.52 -16.90 15.29
C PRO A 176 36.03 -16.77 15.08
N ARG A 177 36.84 -17.32 15.99
CA ARG A 177 38.30 -17.40 15.82
C ARG A 177 38.69 -18.31 14.66
N ASP A 178 38.02 -19.45 14.51
CA ASP A 178 38.25 -20.35 13.39
C ASP A 178 37.81 -19.69 12.08
N LEU A 179 36.77 -18.85 12.07
CA LEU A 179 36.34 -18.06 10.90
C LEU A 179 37.39 -17.01 10.51
N LEU A 180 37.96 -16.30 11.49
CA LEU A 180 39.05 -15.33 11.32
C LEU A 180 40.31 -15.94 10.70
N HIS A 181 40.65 -17.18 11.10
CA HIS A 181 41.79 -17.92 10.54
C HIS A 181 41.51 -18.53 9.17
N ARG A 182 40.24 -18.67 8.77
CA ARG A 182 39.78 -19.30 7.52
C ARG A 182 39.53 -18.33 6.37
N LEU A 183 40.03 -17.10 6.43
CA LEU A 183 39.99 -16.15 5.32
C LEU A 183 41.19 -16.35 4.36
N PRO A 184 41.08 -17.15 3.29
CA PRO A 184 41.67 -16.79 2.02
C PRO A 184 40.59 -16.19 1.11
N LEU A 185 40.93 -15.03 0.56
CA LEU A 185 40.38 -14.43 -0.66
C LEU A 185 39.63 -15.41 -1.59
N VAL A 186 38.32 -15.62 -1.39
CA VAL A 186 37.45 -15.93 -2.52
C VAL A 186 36.99 -14.58 -3.05
N GLN A 187 37.73 -14.06 -4.03
CA GLN A 187 37.31 -12.87 -4.77
C GLN A 187 35.94 -13.14 -5.40
N GLY A 188 34.87 -12.64 -4.77
CA GLY A 188 33.60 -12.39 -5.45
C GLY A 188 32.30 -12.87 -4.80
N GLN A 189 32.32 -13.69 -3.73
CA GLN A 189 31.07 -14.20 -3.14
C GLN A 189 30.91 -13.76 -1.68
N TRP A 190 29.89 -12.93 -1.43
CA TRP A 190 29.48 -12.48 -0.09
C TRP A 190 28.59 -13.54 0.57
N CYS A 191 28.84 -13.80 1.86
CA CYS A 191 28.08 -14.72 2.70
C CYS A 191 27.49 -13.97 3.89
N ARG A 192 26.26 -14.32 4.28
CA ARG A 192 25.54 -13.67 5.39
C ARG A 192 26.22 -13.91 6.74
N GLU A 193 26.88 -15.05 6.90
CA GLU A 193 27.64 -15.46 8.08
C GLU A 193 28.74 -14.46 8.45
N TYR A 194 29.28 -13.74 7.47
CA TYR A 194 30.28 -12.70 7.71
C TYR A 194 29.76 -11.57 8.60
N ASN A 195 28.44 -11.30 8.61
CA ASN A 195 27.84 -10.34 9.52
C ASN A 195 28.03 -10.75 10.99
N TYR A 196 27.97 -12.05 11.30
CA TYR A 196 28.14 -12.54 12.66
C TYR A 196 29.59 -12.42 13.14
N LEU A 197 30.56 -12.49 12.23
CA LEU A 197 31.96 -12.24 12.54
C LEU A 197 32.19 -10.80 12.99
N TYR A 198 31.62 -9.84 12.24
CA TYR A 198 31.71 -8.43 12.61
C TYR A 198 31.06 -8.15 13.96
N SER A 199 29.92 -8.77 14.27
CA SER A 199 29.29 -8.69 15.59
C SER A 199 30.21 -9.20 16.70
N TYR A 200 30.92 -10.32 16.48
CA TYR A 200 31.88 -10.85 17.44
C TYR A 200 33.06 -9.89 17.68
N ILE A 201 33.66 -9.36 16.60
CA ILE A 201 34.78 -8.41 16.71
C ILE A 201 34.33 -7.14 17.44
N TRP A 202 33.19 -6.58 17.02
CA TRP A 202 32.64 -5.35 17.57
C TRP A 202 32.26 -5.48 19.05
N ALA A 203 31.55 -6.54 19.43
CA ALA A 203 31.10 -6.75 20.81
C ALA A 203 32.25 -7.09 21.79
N ASN A 204 33.40 -7.57 21.30
CA ASN A 204 34.59 -7.84 22.10
C ASN A 204 35.58 -6.66 22.14
N ASP A 205 35.32 -5.58 21.41
CA ASP A 205 36.11 -4.36 21.53
C ASP A 205 35.84 -3.69 22.89
N LYS A 206 36.91 -3.39 23.64
CA LYS A 206 36.80 -2.77 24.97
C LYS A 206 36.16 -1.39 24.91
N THR A 207 36.48 -0.60 23.90
CA THR A 207 35.89 0.75 23.73
C THR A 207 34.39 0.67 23.48
N VAL A 208 33.94 -0.36 22.75
CA VAL A 208 32.51 -0.63 22.54
C VAL A 208 31.84 -1.06 23.85
N GLN A 209 32.47 -1.97 24.61
CA GLN A 209 31.95 -2.39 25.92
C GLN A 209 31.85 -1.24 26.92
N GLU A 210 32.84 -0.36 26.95
CA GLU A 210 32.83 0.87 27.76
C GLU A 210 31.67 1.80 27.35
N ALA A 211 31.47 2.02 26.04
CA ALA A 211 30.40 2.85 25.49
C ALA A 211 29.00 2.27 25.77
N LEU A 212 28.86 0.95 25.80
CA LEU A 212 27.63 0.25 26.18
C LEU A 212 27.45 0.12 27.70
N HIS A 213 28.39 0.64 28.50
CA HIS A 213 28.40 0.54 29.96
C HIS A 213 28.38 -0.90 30.49
N ILE A 214 29.05 -1.82 29.78
CA ILE A 214 29.23 -3.20 30.26
C ILE A 214 30.15 -3.17 31.48
N ARG A 215 29.72 -3.82 32.57
CA ARG A 215 30.49 -3.86 33.81
C ARG A 215 31.79 -4.66 33.61
N GLU A 216 32.92 -4.01 33.85
CA GLU A 216 34.23 -4.64 33.69
C GLU A 216 34.35 -5.93 34.52
N GLY A 217 34.89 -6.98 33.91
CA GLY A 217 35.09 -8.29 34.53
C GLY A 217 33.87 -9.23 34.56
N THR A 218 32.68 -8.77 34.15
CA THR A 218 31.47 -9.62 34.10
C THR A 218 31.42 -10.58 32.90
N ILE A 219 32.06 -10.21 31.80
CA ILE A 219 32.15 -11.02 30.58
C ILE A 219 33.62 -11.06 30.17
N LYS A 220 34.17 -12.27 29.99
CA LYS A 220 35.55 -12.46 29.50
C LYS A 220 35.64 -12.35 27.98
N GLU A 221 34.63 -12.87 27.30
CA GLU A 221 34.51 -12.91 25.84
C GLU A 221 33.03 -12.98 25.51
N TRP A 222 32.58 -12.10 24.62
CA TRP A 222 31.24 -12.12 24.08
C TRP A 222 31.16 -13.16 22.96
N MET A 223 30.11 -13.99 23.00
CA MET A 223 29.78 -14.93 21.94
C MET A 223 28.28 -14.83 21.63
N LYS A 224 27.93 -14.99 20.35
CA LYS A 224 26.53 -14.94 19.87
C LYS A 224 25.63 -15.95 20.58
N CYS A 225 26.11 -17.19 20.72
CA CYS A 225 25.41 -18.27 21.42
C CYS A 225 26.40 -18.99 22.35
N ASN A 226 26.06 -19.15 23.63
CA ASN A 226 26.91 -19.84 24.60
C ASN A 226 26.38 -21.25 24.86
N SER A 227 26.94 -22.24 24.16
CA SER A 227 26.57 -23.66 24.32
C SER A 227 27.03 -24.28 25.65
N THR A 228 27.92 -23.61 26.38
CA THR A 228 28.42 -24.09 27.70
C THR A 228 27.52 -23.71 28.87
N LEU A 229 26.39 -23.05 28.61
CA LEU A 229 25.42 -22.71 29.64
C LEU A 229 24.86 -23.99 30.29
N SER A 230 24.89 -24.02 31.62
CA SER A 230 24.20 -25.05 32.43
C SER A 230 22.69 -24.80 32.44
N TYR A 231 22.06 -24.88 31.27
CA TYR A 231 20.63 -24.71 31.08
C TYR A 231 19.95 -26.07 30.88
N VAL A 232 18.92 -26.35 31.69
CA VAL A 232 18.13 -27.58 31.58
C VAL A 232 16.89 -27.30 30.73
N GLN A 233 16.79 -27.97 29.59
CA GLN A 233 15.58 -27.96 28.75
C GLN A 233 14.55 -28.92 29.36
N ASN A 234 13.63 -28.39 30.16
CA ASN A 234 12.58 -29.15 30.85
C ASN A 234 11.18 -28.92 30.26
N LEU A 235 11.07 -28.14 29.18
CA LEU A 235 9.83 -27.87 28.47
C LEU A 235 9.87 -28.58 27.10
N ALA A 236 9.01 -29.58 26.91
CA ALA A 236 8.97 -30.36 25.68
C ALA A 236 8.25 -29.66 24.52
N ALA A 237 7.19 -28.89 24.81
CA ALA A 237 6.43 -28.12 23.82
C ALA A 237 5.75 -26.90 24.46
N SER A 238 5.53 -25.85 23.66
CA SER A 238 4.77 -24.66 24.08
C SER A 238 3.29 -24.69 23.66
N VAL A 239 2.86 -25.70 22.90
CA VAL A 239 1.50 -25.79 22.35
C VAL A 239 0.42 -25.69 23.43
N GLU A 240 0.62 -26.37 24.57
CA GLU A 240 -0.31 -26.30 25.72
C GLU A 240 -0.45 -24.88 26.28
N TYR A 241 0.61 -24.07 26.23
CA TYR A 241 0.57 -22.68 26.67
C TYR A 241 -0.20 -21.81 25.67
N HIS A 242 0.00 -22.04 24.36
CA HIS A 242 -0.81 -21.39 23.33
C HIS A 242 -2.29 -21.76 23.50
N GLN A 243 -2.62 -23.03 23.77
CA GLN A 243 -3.99 -23.48 24.07
C GLN A 243 -4.58 -22.77 25.28
N ASN A 244 -3.80 -22.57 26.35
CA ASN A 244 -4.26 -21.86 27.53
C ASN A 244 -4.53 -20.36 27.24
N LEU A 245 -3.75 -19.76 26.34
CA LEU A 245 -3.89 -18.36 25.95
C LEU A 245 -5.13 -18.10 25.08
N THR A 246 -5.67 -19.09 24.38
CA THR A 246 -6.91 -18.95 23.58
C THR A 246 -8.13 -18.58 24.45
N ASN A 247 -8.06 -18.86 25.75
CA ASN A 247 -9.09 -18.48 26.74
C ASN A 247 -8.86 -17.10 27.37
N LYS A 248 -7.89 -16.33 26.88
CA LYS A 248 -7.52 -15.00 27.39
C LYS A 248 -7.78 -13.94 26.32
N ARG A 249 -7.92 -12.69 26.76
CA ARG A 249 -7.96 -11.54 25.85
C ARG A 249 -6.54 -11.22 25.38
N CYS A 250 -6.13 -11.81 24.27
CA CYS A 250 -4.78 -11.69 23.72
C CYS A 250 -4.83 -11.73 22.20
N ARG A 251 -3.96 -10.95 21.56
CA ARG A 251 -3.73 -10.99 20.12
C ARG A 251 -2.34 -11.56 19.86
N ALA A 252 -2.25 -12.57 19.01
CA ALA A 252 -1.00 -13.20 18.62
C ALA A 252 -0.73 -13.00 17.13
N LEU A 253 0.49 -12.56 16.79
CA LEU A 253 1.02 -12.61 15.44
C LEU A 253 2.12 -13.67 15.41
N ILE A 254 1.87 -14.77 14.72
CA ILE A 254 2.86 -15.81 14.44
C ILE A 254 3.35 -15.60 13.03
N TYR A 255 4.66 -15.64 12.80
CA TYR A 255 5.19 -15.48 11.45
C TYR A 255 6.38 -16.38 11.17
N SER A 256 6.54 -16.77 9.90
CA SER A 256 7.62 -17.63 9.44
C SER A 256 8.18 -17.13 8.11
N GLY A 257 9.48 -17.29 7.89
CA GLY A 257 10.03 -17.17 6.55
C GLY A 257 9.64 -18.39 5.72
N ASP A 258 9.16 -18.19 4.49
CA ASP A 258 8.75 -19.31 3.62
C ASP A 258 9.94 -20.08 3.01
N HIS A 259 11.18 -19.60 3.24
CA HIS A 259 12.43 -20.27 2.86
C HIS A 259 13.24 -20.72 4.08
N ASP A 260 12.67 -20.66 5.29
CA ASP A 260 13.25 -21.28 6.48
C ASP A 260 13.06 -22.80 6.42
N TYR A 261 14.16 -23.55 6.31
CA TYR A 261 14.13 -25.00 6.41
C TYR A 261 14.40 -25.50 7.83
N VAL A 262 14.99 -24.67 8.69
CA VAL A 262 15.26 -25.00 10.10
C VAL A 262 13.94 -25.22 10.85
N PHE A 263 13.00 -24.29 10.67
CA PHE A 263 11.64 -24.43 11.17
C PHE A 263 10.64 -24.08 10.06
N PRO A 264 10.32 -25.05 9.19
CA PRO A 264 9.42 -24.83 8.08
C PRO A 264 8.06 -24.31 8.53
N TYR A 265 7.53 -23.33 7.81
CA TYR A 265 6.25 -22.70 8.13
C TYR A 265 5.09 -23.71 8.19
N VAL A 266 5.19 -24.84 7.45
CA VAL A 266 4.21 -25.94 7.50
C VAL A 266 4.13 -26.59 8.89
N GLY A 267 5.26 -26.73 9.61
CA GLY A 267 5.23 -27.20 11.00
C GLY A 267 4.56 -26.19 11.93
N THR A 268 4.68 -24.90 11.62
CA THR A 268 3.97 -23.84 12.33
C THR A 268 2.46 -23.92 12.12
N GLN A 269 2.02 -24.17 10.88
CA GLN A 269 0.61 -24.40 10.56
C GLN A 269 0.04 -25.61 11.30
N GLU A 270 0.76 -26.74 11.34
CA GLU A 270 0.29 -27.95 12.02
C GLU A 270 0.00 -27.73 13.50
N TRP A 271 0.88 -27.05 14.25
CA TRP A 271 0.59 -26.80 15.66
C TRP A 271 -0.50 -25.73 15.85
N ILE A 272 -0.62 -24.73 14.97
CA ILE A 272 -1.74 -23.78 15.01
C ILE A 272 -3.06 -24.51 14.76
N HIS A 273 -3.11 -25.43 13.79
CA HIS A 273 -4.28 -26.26 13.52
C HIS A 273 -4.65 -27.14 14.72
N SER A 274 -3.66 -27.65 15.46
CA SER A 274 -3.91 -28.42 16.68
C SER A 274 -4.65 -27.63 17.77
N LEU A 275 -4.60 -26.29 17.72
CA LEU A 275 -5.35 -25.44 18.66
C LEU A 275 -6.87 -25.47 18.45
N SER A 276 -7.33 -25.98 17.30
CA SER A 276 -8.75 -26.07 16.93
C SER A 276 -9.48 -24.72 16.97
N LEU A 277 -8.82 -23.65 16.49
CA LEU A 277 -9.40 -22.31 16.36
C LEU A 277 -10.26 -22.21 15.09
N GLU A 278 -11.26 -21.30 15.08
CA GLU A 278 -12.07 -21.04 13.89
C GLU A 278 -11.28 -20.15 12.92
N VAL A 279 -11.27 -20.50 11.64
CA VAL A 279 -10.66 -19.70 10.58
C VAL A 279 -11.61 -18.56 10.22
N GLU A 280 -11.17 -17.34 10.46
CA GLU A 280 -11.90 -16.12 10.09
C GLU A 280 -11.65 -15.77 8.62
N ASN A 281 -10.38 -15.69 8.23
CA ASN A 281 -9.95 -15.47 6.84
C ASN A 281 -8.98 -16.58 6.44
N GLY A 282 -9.24 -17.19 5.28
CA GLY A 282 -8.41 -18.24 4.71
C GLY A 282 -7.03 -17.73 4.23
N TRP A 283 -6.25 -18.64 3.64
CA TRP A 283 -4.89 -18.39 3.17
C TRP A 283 -4.83 -17.34 2.04
N GLU A 284 -4.62 -16.07 2.40
CA GLU A 284 -4.69 -14.92 1.50
C GLU A 284 -3.32 -14.24 1.31
N PRO A 285 -3.01 -13.71 0.12
CA PRO A 285 -1.77 -12.96 -0.08
C PRO A 285 -1.82 -11.60 0.61
N TRP A 286 -0.69 -11.16 1.18
CA TRP A 286 -0.49 -9.79 1.63
C TRP A 286 0.64 -9.12 0.84
N PHE A 287 0.62 -7.78 0.77
CA PHE A 287 1.38 -7.02 -0.22
C PHE A 287 2.28 -5.95 0.39
N VAL A 288 3.43 -5.73 -0.24
CA VAL A 288 4.32 -4.59 0.00
C VAL A 288 4.75 -4.05 -1.35
N ASP A 289 4.57 -2.74 -1.57
CA ASP A 289 4.80 -2.07 -2.87
C ASP A 289 4.09 -2.76 -4.05
N ALA A 290 2.84 -3.20 -3.86
CA ALA A 290 2.07 -3.96 -4.86
C ALA A 290 2.70 -5.30 -5.31
N GLN A 291 3.65 -5.85 -4.53
CA GLN A 291 4.19 -7.19 -4.71
C GLN A 291 3.76 -8.10 -3.56
N VAL A 292 3.50 -9.38 -3.85
CA VAL A 292 3.19 -10.39 -2.83
C VAL A 292 4.37 -10.51 -1.87
N ALA A 293 4.13 -10.08 -0.65
CA ALA A 293 5.10 -10.11 0.44
C ALA A 293 4.98 -11.38 1.29
N GLY A 294 3.88 -12.13 1.13
CA GLY A 294 3.67 -13.45 1.71
C GLY A 294 2.18 -13.80 1.74
N TYR A 295 1.81 -14.71 2.64
CA TYR A 295 0.41 -15.12 2.85
C TYR A 295 0.04 -15.03 4.33
N THR A 296 -1.21 -14.73 4.63
CA THR A 296 -1.76 -14.70 5.99
C THR A 296 -2.98 -15.58 6.13
N GLU A 297 -3.19 -16.09 7.33
CA GLU A 297 -4.41 -16.77 7.75
C GLU A 297 -4.80 -16.23 9.13
N LYS A 298 -6.09 -15.93 9.33
CA LYS A 298 -6.60 -15.37 10.58
C LYS A 298 -7.50 -16.37 11.26
N TYR A 299 -7.32 -16.50 12.57
CA TYR A 299 -8.09 -17.36 13.44
C TYR A 299 -8.65 -16.54 14.58
N SER A 300 -9.87 -16.85 14.99
CA SER A 300 -10.51 -16.23 16.15
C SER A 300 -11.15 -17.28 17.06
N HIS A 301 -11.18 -16.98 18.36
CA HIS A 301 -11.91 -17.76 19.35
C HIS A 301 -12.28 -16.88 20.55
N ASN A 302 -13.57 -16.63 20.77
CA ASN A 302 -14.07 -15.74 21.82
C ASN A 302 -13.45 -14.32 21.75
N ASN A 303 -12.49 -14.01 22.62
CA ASN A 303 -11.78 -12.72 22.70
C ASN A 303 -10.28 -12.86 22.35
N TYR A 304 -9.90 -13.94 21.67
CA TYR A 304 -8.54 -14.23 21.25
C TYR A 304 -8.44 -14.23 19.73
N ASP A 305 -7.45 -13.49 19.21
CA ASP A 305 -7.19 -13.36 17.78
C ASP A 305 -5.77 -13.84 17.48
N LEU A 306 -5.62 -14.76 16.53
CA LEU A 306 -4.33 -15.22 16.02
C LEU A 306 -4.22 -14.92 14.53
N THR A 307 -3.19 -14.21 14.13
CA THR A 307 -2.80 -14.08 12.73
C THR A 307 -1.53 -14.87 12.49
N PHE A 308 -1.55 -15.78 11.52
CA PHE A 308 -0.35 -16.42 11.01
C PHE A 308 0.06 -15.75 9.70
N ALA A 309 1.35 -15.47 9.52
CA ALA A 309 1.88 -14.85 8.32
C ALA A 309 3.18 -15.52 7.82
N THR A 310 3.25 -15.83 6.54
CA THR A 310 4.52 -16.14 5.87
C THR A 310 5.15 -14.87 5.32
N VAL A 311 6.48 -14.82 5.26
CA VAL A 311 7.24 -13.72 4.63
C VAL A 311 8.02 -14.28 3.45
N LYS A 312 7.66 -13.84 2.25
CA LYS A 312 8.14 -14.37 0.98
C LYS A 312 9.62 -14.09 0.74
N GLY A 313 10.38 -15.15 0.50
CA GLY A 313 11.83 -15.13 0.33
C GLY A 313 12.61 -14.97 1.63
N ALA A 314 11.96 -15.02 2.80
CA ALA A 314 12.64 -14.86 4.09
C ALA A 314 13.11 -16.22 4.64
N GLY A 315 14.27 -16.21 5.29
CA GLY A 315 14.82 -17.37 6.01
C GLY A 315 14.45 -17.37 7.49
N HIS A 316 15.22 -18.11 8.28
CA HIS A 316 14.97 -18.38 9.70
C HIS A 316 14.76 -17.12 10.56
N THR A 317 15.65 -16.14 10.41
CA THR A 317 15.54 -14.81 11.01
C THR A 317 14.82 -13.86 10.05
N ALA A 318 13.51 -14.05 9.83
CA ALA A 318 12.78 -13.35 8.76
C ALA A 318 13.07 -11.83 8.63
N PRO A 319 13.16 -11.03 9.73
CA PRO A 319 13.52 -9.61 9.65
C PRO A 319 14.94 -9.32 9.12
N GLU A 320 15.87 -10.27 9.26
CA GLU A 320 17.23 -10.16 8.71
C GLU A 320 17.24 -10.38 7.19
N PHE A 321 16.39 -11.27 6.69
CA PHE A 321 16.29 -11.59 5.26
C PHE A 321 15.39 -10.62 4.50
N LYS A 322 14.28 -10.18 5.12
CA LYS A 322 13.25 -9.34 4.51
C LYS A 322 12.78 -8.22 5.46
N PRO A 323 13.66 -7.29 5.86
CA PRO A 323 13.36 -6.27 6.88
C PRO A 323 12.18 -5.36 6.51
N LYS A 324 12.06 -4.99 5.23
CA LYS A 324 10.95 -4.15 4.73
C LYS A 324 9.61 -4.86 4.88
N GLN A 325 9.55 -6.12 4.45
CA GLN A 325 8.33 -6.93 4.52
C GLN A 325 7.96 -7.19 5.97
N CYS A 326 8.93 -7.53 6.84
CA CYS A 326 8.66 -7.72 8.26
C CYS A 326 8.17 -6.43 8.94
N LEU A 327 8.74 -5.27 8.60
CA LEU A 327 8.25 -3.99 9.10
C LEU A 327 6.81 -3.72 8.64
N ALA A 328 6.51 -3.93 7.36
CA ALA A 328 5.16 -3.75 6.82
C ALA A 328 4.15 -4.75 7.41
N MET A 329 4.56 -5.99 7.68
CA MET A 329 3.72 -7.00 8.35
C MET A 329 3.33 -6.54 9.76
N VAL A 330 4.29 -6.00 10.53
CA VAL A 330 4.04 -5.44 11.87
C VAL A 330 3.26 -4.13 11.79
N ASN A 331 3.50 -3.32 10.76
CA ASN A 331 2.83 -2.03 10.50
C ASN A 331 1.58 -2.15 9.63
N SER A 332 1.05 -3.36 9.41
CA SER A 332 -0.06 -3.64 8.47
C SER A 332 -1.39 -2.96 8.82
N CYS A 333 -1.38 -2.07 9.81
CA CYS A 333 -2.44 -1.14 10.14
C CYS A 333 -2.83 -0.19 9.00
N SER A 334 -2.04 0.05 7.94
CA SER A 334 -2.36 1.07 6.91
C SER A 334 -3.56 0.76 6.00
N TYR A 335 -4.14 -0.44 6.08
CA TYR A 335 -5.37 -0.81 5.38
C TYR A 335 -6.43 -1.28 6.36
N ILE A 336 -7.69 -0.92 6.10
CA ILE A 336 -8.85 -1.49 6.80
C ILE A 336 -9.85 -1.98 5.76
N GLY A 337 -10.17 -3.27 5.85
CA GLY A 337 -11.23 -3.91 5.07
C GLY A 337 -12.61 -3.40 5.49
N VAL A 338 -13.43 -3.05 4.52
CA VAL A 338 -14.82 -2.63 4.67
C VAL A 338 -15.68 -3.27 3.57
N GLY A 339 -16.99 -3.28 3.78
CA GLY A 339 -17.92 -4.09 2.99
C GLY A 339 -18.52 -5.20 3.84
N GLU A 340 -19.38 -6.03 3.25
CA GLU A 340 -19.99 -7.17 3.97
C GLU A 340 -18.99 -8.29 4.21
N THR A 341 -18.01 -8.43 3.32
CA THR A 341 -16.98 -9.47 3.30
C THR A 341 -15.57 -8.90 3.31
N ASP A 342 -15.42 -7.63 3.72
CA ASP A 342 -14.17 -6.88 3.66
C ASP A 342 -13.56 -6.83 2.24
N GLU A 343 -14.41 -6.82 1.22
CA GLU A 343 -14.03 -6.81 -0.18
C GLU A 343 -13.43 -5.48 -0.65
N VAL A 344 -13.56 -4.40 0.13
CA VAL A 344 -12.96 -3.08 -0.13
C VAL A 344 -11.88 -2.79 0.89
N GLN A 345 -10.66 -2.56 0.43
CA GLN A 345 -9.49 -2.27 1.25
C GLN A 345 -9.18 -0.77 1.18
N LEU A 346 -9.54 -0.03 2.22
CA LEU A 346 -9.28 1.41 2.29
C LEU A 346 -7.91 1.68 2.92
N PHE A 347 -7.06 2.38 2.19
CA PHE A 347 -5.75 2.84 2.62
C PHE A 347 -5.84 4.17 3.36
N TYR A 348 -4.99 4.37 4.37
CA TYR A 348 -4.86 5.66 5.03
C TYR A 348 -3.43 5.97 5.45
N TYR A 349 -3.16 7.26 5.59
CA TYR A 349 -2.00 7.78 6.31
C TYR A 349 -2.47 8.31 7.66
N PHE A 350 -1.74 8.02 8.73
CA PHE A 350 -2.01 8.58 10.05
C PHE A 350 -0.82 9.38 10.55
N PHE A 351 -1.08 10.59 11.02
CA PHE A 351 -0.11 11.44 11.67
C PHE A 351 -0.64 11.87 13.03
N GLU A 352 0.08 11.46 14.09
CA GLU A 352 -0.18 11.95 15.44
C GLU A 352 0.07 13.45 15.55
N SER A 353 -0.60 14.07 16.51
CA SER A 353 -0.40 15.48 16.81
C SER A 353 1.05 15.76 17.23
N GLN A 354 1.63 16.85 16.75
CA GLN A 354 2.92 17.38 17.24
C GLN A 354 2.76 18.08 18.61
N GLY A 355 1.52 18.29 19.07
CA GLY A 355 1.15 18.83 20.37
C GLY A 355 1.02 17.73 21.42
N SER A 356 -0.21 17.48 21.88
CA SER A 356 -0.53 16.37 22.79
C SER A 356 -1.41 15.35 22.05
N PRO A 357 -0.84 14.29 21.44
CA PRO A 357 -1.63 13.26 20.74
C PRO A 357 -2.79 12.69 21.56
N LYS A 358 -2.65 12.61 22.88
CA LYS A 358 -3.66 12.07 23.78
C LYS A 358 -4.85 13.02 24.00
N ASP A 359 -4.62 14.33 23.97
CA ASP A 359 -5.64 15.32 24.31
C ASP A 359 -6.17 16.06 23.07
N ASP A 360 -5.35 16.17 22.03
CA ASP A 360 -5.68 16.88 20.79
C ASP A 360 -6.72 16.11 19.98
N ALA A 361 -7.50 16.84 19.18
CA ALA A 361 -8.58 16.27 18.38
C ALA A 361 -8.10 15.14 17.45
N LEU A 362 -8.93 14.10 17.27
CA LEU A 362 -8.79 13.13 16.19
C LEU A 362 -9.62 13.61 14.99
N VAL A 363 -8.99 13.74 13.82
CA VAL A 363 -9.63 14.22 12.60
C VAL A 363 -9.52 13.15 11.53
N LEU A 364 -10.65 12.66 11.03
CA LEU A 364 -10.68 11.92 9.77
C LEU A 364 -10.80 12.94 8.62
N TRP A 365 -9.82 12.99 7.72
CA TRP A 365 -9.79 13.91 6.59
C TRP A 365 -10.09 13.19 5.27
N LEU A 366 -11.05 13.72 4.51
CA LEU A 366 -11.40 13.28 3.17
C LEU A 366 -11.05 14.34 2.13
N SER A 367 -10.37 13.91 1.07
CA SER A 367 -10.16 14.71 -0.13
C SER A 367 -11.45 14.81 -0.96
N GLY A 368 -11.47 15.79 -1.88
CA GLY A 368 -12.56 16.00 -2.82
C GLY A 368 -12.51 15.13 -4.09
N GLY A 369 -12.96 15.70 -5.20
CA GLY A 369 -13.00 15.06 -6.52
C GLY A 369 -14.43 14.92 -7.04
N PRO A 370 -15.04 13.72 -6.98
CA PRO A 370 -14.68 12.55 -6.16
C PRO A 370 -13.42 11.80 -6.64
N GLY A 371 -12.74 11.11 -5.72
CA GLY A 371 -11.63 10.20 -6.04
C GLY A 371 -10.23 10.81 -6.09
N CYS A 372 -10.04 12.00 -5.51
CA CYS A 372 -8.72 12.58 -5.37
C CYS A 372 -7.96 11.95 -4.19
N SER A 373 -6.66 11.69 -4.34
CA SER A 373 -5.85 11.06 -3.30
C SER A 373 -5.55 12.02 -2.14
N ALA A 374 -5.63 11.51 -0.91
CA ALA A 374 -5.28 12.24 0.30
C ALA A 374 -3.78 12.57 0.42
N LEU A 375 -2.94 11.97 -0.42
CA LEU A 375 -1.54 12.38 -0.56
C LEU A 375 -1.41 13.82 -1.06
N TYR A 376 -2.40 14.32 -1.82
CA TYR A 376 -2.47 15.71 -2.23
C TYR A 376 -2.58 16.64 -1.00
N ASP A 377 -3.53 16.36 -0.11
CA ASP A 377 -3.73 17.13 1.12
C ASP A 377 -2.50 17.09 2.03
N ILE A 378 -1.80 15.95 2.04
CA ILE A 378 -0.60 15.76 2.85
C ILE A 378 0.55 16.65 2.38
N LEU A 379 0.73 16.80 1.07
CA LEU A 379 1.90 17.43 0.46
C LEU A 379 1.71 18.91 0.09
N TYR A 380 0.46 19.34 -0.15
CA TYR A 380 0.16 20.68 -0.66
C TYR A 380 -0.70 21.51 0.30
N GLU A 381 -1.48 20.88 1.18
CA GLU A 381 -2.47 21.58 2.01
C GLU A 381 -2.11 21.54 3.49
N ILE A 382 -2.66 20.57 4.23
CA ILE A 382 -2.70 20.58 5.69
C ILE A 382 -1.70 19.60 6.34
N GLY A 383 -1.12 18.70 5.56
CA GLY A 383 -0.21 17.69 6.08
C GLY A 383 1.15 18.22 6.54
N PRO A 384 1.96 17.36 7.20
CA PRO A 384 3.22 17.75 7.82
C PRO A 384 4.37 17.94 6.82
N LEU A 385 4.17 17.60 5.54
CA LEU A 385 5.21 17.54 4.53
C LEU A 385 4.87 18.48 3.38
N ALA A 386 5.90 18.97 2.70
CA ALA A 386 5.77 19.72 1.46
C ALA A 386 7.01 19.49 0.58
N PHE A 387 6.90 19.71 -0.72
CA PHE A 387 8.08 19.65 -1.59
C PHE A 387 9.02 20.84 -1.34
N ASP A 388 10.31 20.55 -1.22
CA ASP A 388 11.38 21.54 -1.28
C ASP A 388 11.80 21.70 -2.76
N TYR A 389 11.07 22.53 -3.49
CA TYR A 389 11.34 22.76 -4.92
C TYR A 389 12.77 23.24 -5.20
N GLY A 390 13.39 23.97 -4.27
CA GLY A 390 14.77 24.46 -4.43
C GLY A 390 15.83 23.36 -4.31
N LYS A 391 15.54 22.30 -3.54
CA LYS A 391 16.44 21.14 -3.39
C LYS A 391 16.05 19.94 -4.24
N SER A 392 14.85 19.97 -4.81
CA SER A 392 14.33 18.89 -5.65
C SER A 392 14.96 18.91 -7.03
N THR A 393 15.25 17.73 -7.57
CA THR A 393 15.57 17.54 -9.00
C THR A 393 14.49 16.69 -9.65
N ARG A 394 14.44 16.65 -10.99
CA ARG A 394 13.45 15.84 -11.74
C ARG A 394 13.43 14.37 -11.33
N SER A 395 14.58 13.80 -10.98
CA SER A 395 14.69 12.39 -10.57
C SER A 395 14.68 12.18 -9.05
N ARG A 396 14.72 13.27 -8.27
CA ARG A 396 14.81 13.20 -6.81
C ARG A 396 14.04 14.35 -6.17
N PRO A 397 12.72 14.20 -5.97
CA PRO A 397 11.97 15.12 -5.15
C PRO A 397 12.47 15.06 -3.70
N VAL A 398 12.57 16.22 -3.06
CA VAL A 398 12.99 16.35 -1.66
C VAL A 398 11.82 16.93 -0.87
N LEU A 399 11.52 16.34 0.28
CA LEU A 399 10.49 16.81 1.19
C LEU A 399 11.09 17.70 2.28
N LYS A 400 10.32 18.69 2.73
CA LYS A 400 10.57 19.51 3.91
C LYS A 400 9.34 19.51 4.80
N LEU A 401 9.51 19.88 6.06
CA LEU A 401 8.39 20.05 6.99
C LEU A 401 7.53 21.26 6.60
N ASN A 402 6.21 21.09 6.67
CA ASN A 402 5.25 22.17 6.55
C ASN A 402 5.12 22.91 7.91
N PRO A 403 5.55 24.18 8.01
CA PRO A 403 5.47 24.94 9.26
C PRO A 403 4.04 25.26 9.70
N TYR A 404 3.04 25.11 8.82
CA TYR A 404 1.64 25.40 9.07
C TYR A 404 0.76 24.15 8.98
N SER A 405 1.35 22.96 9.19
CA SER A 405 0.58 21.72 9.22
C SER A 405 -0.45 21.73 10.34
N TRP A 406 -1.63 21.20 10.04
CA TRP A 406 -2.70 21.04 11.01
C TRP A 406 -2.41 19.91 12.01
N THR A 407 -1.49 19.01 11.68
CA THR A 407 -0.96 18.01 12.62
C THR A 407 -0.26 18.65 13.83
N LYS A 408 -0.05 19.97 13.85
CA LYS A 408 0.45 20.66 15.04
C LYS A 408 -0.55 20.73 16.20
N VAL A 409 -1.83 20.53 15.93
CA VAL A 409 -2.93 20.70 16.91
C VAL A 409 -3.98 19.59 16.82
N ALA A 410 -3.72 18.52 16.06
CA ALA A 410 -4.66 17.44 15.82
C ALA A 410 -3.93 16.16 15.37
N ASN A 411 -4.46 15.01 15.75
CA ASN A 411 -4.18 13.72 15.13
C ASN A 411 -5.01 13.62 13.85
N ILE A 412 -4.41 13.29 12.71
CA ILE A 412 -5.12 13.29 11.43
C ILE A 412 -4.96 11.96 10.70
N ILE A 413 -6.10 11.35 10.38
CA ILE A 413 -6.23 10.20 9.48
C ILE A 413 -6.59 10.74 8.09
N PHE A 414 -5.65 10.67 7.15
CA PHE A 414 -5.87 10.99 5.75
C PHE A 414 -6.33 9.72 5.02
N LEU A 415 -7.63 9.60 4.79
CA LEU A 415 -8.25 8.41 4.21
C LEU A 415 -8.35 8.53 2.70
N GLU A 416 -7.88 7.51 1.98
CA GLU A 416 -8.07 7.42 0.54
C GLU A 416 -9.42 6.76 0.23
N ALA A 417 -10.48 7.55 0.16
CA ALA A 417 -11.83 7.11 -0.18
C ALA A 417 -12.40 7.97 -1.31
N PRO A 418 -13.28 7.41 -2.17
CA PRO A 418 -13.81 6.04 -2.19
C PRO A 418 -12.81 4.99 -2.69
N VAL A 419 -13.23 3.73 -2.73
CA VAL A 419 -12.50 2.62 -3.37
C VAL A 419 -11.98 2.98 -4.77
N GLY A 420 -10.74 2.60 -5.09
CA GLY A 420 -10.04 2.98 -6.32
C GLY A 420 -9.27 4.30 -6.23
N THR A 421 -9.45 5.07 -5.15
CA THR A 421 -8.68 6.29 -4.88
C THR A 421 -7.30 5.94 -4.33
N GLY A 422 -6.25 6.49 -4.95
CA GLY A 422 -4.87 6.30 -4.48
C GLY A 422 -4.48 4.82 -4.42
N TYR A 423 -4.19 4.33 -3.23
CA TYR A 423 -3.82 2.96 -2.92
C TYR A 423 -4.99 2.08 -2.44
N SER A 424 -6.20 2.64 -2.30
CA SER A 424 -7.40 1.88 -1.94
C SER A 424 -7.92 1.06 -3.12
N TYR A 425 -8.31 -0.19 -2.88
CA TYR A 425 -8.71 -1.12 -3.92
C TYR A 425 -9.83 -2.06 -3.47
N ALA A 426 -10.42 -2.79 -4.42
CA ALA A 426 -11.35 -3.87 -4.13
C ALA A 426 -10.79 -5.22 -4.58
N THR A 427 -11.16 -6.29 -3.88
CA THR A 427 -10.80 -7.67 -4.23
C THR A 427 -11.83 -8.34 -5.15
N THR A 428 -13.01 -7.72 -5.31
CA THR A 428 -14.10 -8.19 -6.17
C THR A 428 -14.56 -7.12 -7.14
N SER A 429 -15.14 -7.53 -8.27
CA SER A 429 -15.71 -6.59 -9.25
C SER A 429 -16.90 -5.80 -8.70
N GLU A 430 -17.67 -6.39 -7.77
CA GLU A 430 -18.76 -5.68 -7.11
C GLU A 430 -18.24 -4.61 -6.14
N GLY A 431 -17.18 -4.94 -5.39
CA GLY A 431 -16.51 -3.99 -4.49
C GLY A 431 -15.89 -2.78 -5.21
N CYS A 432 -15.64 -2.87 -6.53
CA CYS A 432 -15.16 -1.73 -7.32
C CYS A 432 -16.23 -0.64 -7.53
N LYS A 433 -17.52 -0.94 -7.38
CA LYS A 433 -18.58 0.05 -7.56
C LYS A 433 -18.65 0.97 -6.36
N SER A 434 -18.80 2.27 -6.61
CA SER A 434 -18.94 3.25 -5.53
C SER A 434 -20.02 4.28 -5.83
N SER A 435 -20.55 4.87 -4.77
CA SER A 435 -21.51 5.97 -4.81
C SER A 435 -21.40 6.81 -3.54
N ASP A 436 -22.06 7.97 -3.49
CA ASP A 436 -21.99 8.83 -2.30
C ASP A 436 -22.43 8.11 -1.02
N THR A 437 -23.55 7.40 -1.10
CA THR A 437 -24.10 6.67 0.05
C THR A 437 -23.22 5.48 0.46
N LEU A 438 -22.63 4.78 -0.51
CA LEU A 438 -21.74 3.65 -0.26
C LEU A 438 -20.40 4.12 0.31
N SER A 439 -19.80 5.17 -0.26
CA SER A 439 -18.57 5.79 0.23
C SER A 439 -18.72 6.29 1.67
N ALA A 440 -19.85 6.95 1.98
CA ALA A 440 -20.15 7.38 3.35
C ALA A 440 -20.31 6.19 4.32
N ALA A 441 -20.96 5.10 3.89
CA ALA A 441 -21.13 3.90 4.71
C ALA A 441 -19.80 3.16 4.96
N GLN A 442 -18.98 3.02 3.91
CA GLN A 442 -17.66 2.42 3.98
C GLN A 442 -16.72 3.24 4.86
N THR A 443 -16.74 4.57 4.74
CA THR A 443 -15.95 5.48 5.58
C THR A 443 -16.35 5.39 7.06
N TYR A 444 -17.66 5.31 7.35
CA TYR A 444 -18.16 5.09 8.70
C TYR A 444 -17.70 3.72 9.27
N SER A 445 -17.75 2.66 8.45
CA SER A 445 -17.27 1.33 8.83
C SER A 445 -15.76 1.33 9.10
N PHE A 446 -15.00 1.97 8.21
CA PHE A 446 -13.56 2.17 8.33
C PHE A 446 -13.21 2.79 9.67
N LEU A 447 -13.80 3.94 10.01
CA LEU A 447 -13.45 4.67 11.22
C LEU A 447 -13.81 3.89 12.49
N ARG A 448 -14.96 3.20 12.48
CA ARG A 448 -15.37 2.34 13.59
C ARG A 448 -14.37 1.19 13.79
N LYS A 449 -13.94 0.52 12.72
CA LYS A 449 -12.90 -0.53 12.77
C LYS A 449 -11.54 0.04 13.16
N TRP A 450 -11.19 1.22 12.67
CA TRP A 450 -9.93 1.90 13.01
C TRP A 450 -9.81 2.12 14.52
N LEU A 451 -10.88 2.59 15.16
CA LEU A 451 -10.96 2.80 16.61
C LEU A 451 -11.01 1.49 17.43
N ILE A 452 -11.37 0.35 16.82
CA ILE A 452 -11.18 -0.97 17.45
C ILE A 452 -9.69 -1.30 17.55
N TYR A 453 -8.93 -0.99 16.49
CA TYR A 453 -7.49 -1.25 16.44
C TYR A 453 -6.66 -0.19 17.18
N HIS A 454 -7.20 1.02 17.39
CA HIS A 454 -6.53 2.16 18.03
C HIS A 454 -7.36 2.71 19.20
N PRO A 455 -7.63 1.89 20.23
CA PRO A 455 -8.52 2.26 21.33
C PRO A 455 -8.01 3.44 22.17
N GLU A 456 -6.72 3.77 22.10
CA GLU A 456 -6.10 4.92 22.74
C GLU A 456 -6.66 6.27 22.24
N PHE A 457 -7.29 6.31 21.06
CA PHE A 457 -7.92 7.51 20.51
C PHE A 457 -9.44 7.61 20.77
N LEU A 458 -10.03 6.66 21.51
CA LEU A 458 -11.48 6.65 21.77
C LEU A 458 -11.97 7.88 22.56
N ASP A 459 -11.12 8.40 23.45
CA ASP A 459 -11.45 9.54 24.29
C ASP A 459 -11.18 10.88 23.59
N ASN A 460 -10.41 10.90 22.49
CA ASN A 460 -10.11 12.13 21.76
C ASN A 460 -11.38 12.75 21.16
N PRO A 461 -11.52 14.09 21.20
CA PRO A 461 -12.54 14.80 20.43
C PRO A 461 -12.47 14.43 18.94
N LEU A 462 -13.49 13.73 18.44
CA LEU A 462 -13.52 13.30 17.04
C LEU A 462 -14.19 14.36 16.15
N TYR A 463 -13.55 14.64 15.02
CA TYR A 463 -14.08 15.48 13.95
C TYR A 463 -13.95 14.81 12.59
N ILE A 464 -14.93 15.05 11.71
CA ILE A 464 -14.86 14.63 10.31
C ILE A 464 -14.59 15.86 9.44
N GLY A 465 -13.49 15.83 8.70
CA GLY A 465 -12.97 16.94 7.91
C GLY A 465 -12.87 16.62 6.43
N GLY A 466 -12.84 17.65 5.60
CA GLY A 466 -12.49 17.52 4.18
C GLY A 466 -12.76 18.79 3.38
N LEU A 467 -12.70 18.67 2.06
CA LEU A 467 -12.89 19.81 1.15
C LEU A 467 -13.71 19.46 -0.10
N SER A 468 -14.20 20.47 -0.80
CA SER A 468 -14.76 20.31 -2.14
C SER A 468 -15.94 19.31 -2.17
N TYR A 469 -15.88 18.29 -3.02
CA TYR A 469 -16.89 17.23 -3.12
C TYR A 469 -17.15 16.50 -1.78
N SER A 470 -16.21 16.49 -0.83
CA SER A 470 -16.45 15.91 0.50
C SER A 470 -17.59 16.59 1.25
N GLY A 471 -17.97 17.82 0.85
CA GLY A 471 -19.18 18.50 1.35
C GLY A 471 -20.48 17.72 1.13
N ILE A 472 -20.51 16.78 0.18
CA ILE A 472 -21.61 15.87 -0.05
C ILE A 472 -21.63 14.74 1.01
N VAL A 473 -20.49 14.08 1.24
CA VAL A 473 -20.42 12.86 2.06
C VAL A 473 -20.20 13.10 3.55
N ILE A 474 -19.50 14.17 3.96
CA ILE A 474 -19.16 14.44 5.37
C ILE A 474 -20.41 14.53 6.26
N PRO A 475 -21.44 15.33 5.92
CA PRO A 475 -22.64 15.42 6.77
C PRO A 475 -23.35 14.07 6.93
N VAL A 476 -23.29 13.22 5.89
CA VAL A 476 -23.87 11.87 5.91
C VAL A 476 -23.08 10.95 6.83
N ILE A 477 -21.74 11.01 6.79
CA ILE A 477 -20.86 10.24 7.68
C ILE A 477 -21.10 10.64 9.14
N VAL A 478 -21.14 11.94 9.42
CA VAL A 478 -21.42 12.47 10.76
C VAL A 478 -22.79 12.00 11.25
N GLN A 479 -23.82 12.07 10.42
CA GLN A 479 -25.14 11.55 10.77
C GLN A 479 -25.08 10.04 11.08
N LYS A 480 -24.40 9.23 10.26
CA LYS A 480 -24.21 7.79 10.53
C LYS A 480 -23.51 7.52 11.86
N ILE A 481 -22.55 8.37 12.25
CA ILE A 481 -21.87 8.25 13.55
C ILE A 481 -22.86 8.49 14.70
N TYR A 482 -23.65 9.56 14.66
CA TYR A 482 -24.69 9.82 15.67
C TYR A 482 -25.72 8.69 15.72
N ASP A 483 -26.26 8.28 14.57
CA ASP A 483 -27.24 7.19 14.48
C ASP A 483 -26.68 5.88 15.05
N GLY A 484 -25.40 5.57 14.76
CA GLY A 484 -24.72 4.40 15.29
C GLY A 484 -24.45 4.47 16.80
N ASN A 485 -24.11 5.65 17.33
CA ASN A 485 -23.97 5.88 18.76
C ASN A 485 -25.32 5.73 19.49
N GLU A 486 -26.40 6.27 18.93
CA GLU A 486 -27.76 6.18 19.47
C GLU A 486 -28.30 4.75 19.43
N ALA A 487 -27.94 3.98 18.40
CA ALA A 487 -28.22 2.55 18.30
C ALA A 487 -27.35 1.69 19.25
N GLY A 488 -26.43 2.29 20.01
CA GLY A 488 -25.59 1.59 20.98
C GLY A 488 -24.45 0.76 20.35
N LEU A 489 -24.14 0.96 19.07
CA LEU A 489 -23.08 0.22 18.38
C LEU A 489 -21.71 0.55 18.97
N LYS A 490 -20.84 -0.44 19.12
CA LYS A 490 -19.48 -0.28 19.69
C LYS A 490 -18.36 -0.25 18.63
N PRO A 491 -17.20 0.39 18.91
CA PRO A 491 -17.02 1.36 19.98
C PRO A 491 -17.92 2.59 19.77
N SER A 492 -18.26 3.28 20.86
CA SER A 492 -18.93 4.58 20.74
C SER A 492 -17.88 5.61 20.35
N MET A 493 -18.20 6.47 19.39
CA MET A 493 -17.29 7.48 18.87
C MET A 493 -17.54 8.82 19.55
N ASN A 494 -16.50 9.45 20.11
CA ASN A 494 -16.58 10.76 20.78
C ASN A 494 -16.71 11.93 19.78
N ILE A 495 -17.75 11.88 18.94
CA ILE A 495 -17.98 12.88 17.88
C ILE A 495 -18.36 14.25 18.47
N ASN A 496 -17.55 15.25 18.17
CA ASN A 496 -17.78 16.63 18.59
C ASN A 496 -18.20 17.55 17.44
N GLY A 497 -17.89 17.18 16.20
CA GLY A 497 -18.14 18.11 15.09
C GLY A 497 -17.63 17.67 13.73
N TYR A 498 -17.65 18.63 12.82
CA TYR A 498 -17.11 18.46 11.47
C TYR A 498 -16.61 19.79 10.91
N LEU A 499 -15.75 19.72 9.91
CA LEU A 499 -15.20 20.90 9.24
C LEU A 499 -15.10 20.68 7.74
N ILE A 500 -15.50 21.66 6.94
CA ILE A 500 -15.53 21.52 5.48
C ILE A 500 -15.01 22.79 4.81
N GLY A 501 -13.99 22.62 3.98
CA GLY A 501 -13.40 23.68 3.15
C GLY A 501 -14.02 23.74 1.76
N ASN A 502 -14.40 24.93 1.31
CA ASN A 502 -14.91 25.20 -0.04
C ASN A 502 -15.94 24.14 -0.50
N PRO A 503 -17.01 23.89 0.27
CA PRO A 503 -17.83 22.69 0.13
C PRO A 503 -18.76 22.76 -1.09
N TYR A 504 -18.85 21.64 -1.81
CA TYR A 504 -19.99 21.34 -2.67
C TYR A 504 -21.09 20.67 -1.85
N THR A 505 -22.30 21.24 -1.85
CA THR A 505 -23.43 20.80 -1.01
C THR A 505 -24.74 20.67 -1.79
N ASN A 506 -24.92 21.47 -2.83
CA ASN A 506 -26.11 21.48 -3.66
C ASN A 506 -25.77 21.97 -5.06
N LYS A 507 -26.01 21.10 -6.05
CA LYS A 507 -25.75 21.37 -7.46
C LYS A 507 -26.28 22.73 -7.91
N THR A 508 -27.57 22.96 -7.69
CA THR A 508 -28.24 24.17 -8.17
C THR A 508 -27.65 25.40 -7.50
N ARG A 509 -27.61 25.47 -6.16
CA ARG A 509 -27.15 26.68 -5.46
C ARG A 509 -25.67 26.98 -5.70
N ASP A 510 -24.80 25.98 -5.49
CA ASP A 510 -23.37 26.20 -5.52
C ASP A 510 -22.90 26.58 -6.92
N LEU A 511 -23.36 25.87 -7.95
CA LEU A 511 -22.97 26.18 -9.33
C LEU A 511 -23.64 27.47 -9.84
N ASN A 512 -24.90 27.72 -9.49
CA ASN A 512 -25.60 28.95 -9.89
C ASN A 512 -24.93 30.20 -9.29
N SER A 513 -24.29 30.08 -8.13
CA SER A 513 -23.58 31.17 -7.46
C SER A 513 -22.33 31.66 -8.22
N ARG A 514 -21.82 30.88 -9.20
CA ARG A 514 -20.61 31.22 -9.98
C ARG A 514 -20.79 32.47 -10.83
N VAL A 515 -21.95 32.67 -11.45
CA VAL A 515 -22.25 33.85 -12.28
C VAL A 515 -22.29 35.15 -11.46
N PRO A 516 -23.10 35.27 -10.38
CA PRO A 516 -23.09 36.47 -9.55
C PRO A 516 -21.74 36.69 -8.85
N PHE A 517 -21.00 35.62 -8.54
CA PHE A 517 -19.65 35.76 -7.99
C PHE A 517 -18.65 36.31 -9.03
N ALA A 518 -18.68 35.79 -10.28
CA ALA A 518 -17.86 36.29 -11.38
C ALA A 518 -18.06 37.80 -11.63
N HIS A 519 -19.30 38.28 -11.50
CA HIS A 519 -19.60 39.71 -11.52
C HIS A 519 -18.95 40.47 -10.35
N ARG A 520 -19.09 39.97 -9.11
CA ARG A 520 -18.49 40.59 -7.91
C ARG A 520 -16.98 40.72 -7.97
N VAL A 521 -16.29 39.80 -8.65
CA VAL A 521 -14.84 39.85 -8.85
C VAL A 521 -14.43 40.47 -10.19
N SER A 522 -15.35 41.19 -10.84
CA SER A 522 -15.11 41.97 -12.07
C SER A 522 -14.67 41.13 -13.29
N LEU A 523 -15.05 39.86 -13.35
CA LEU A 523 -14.87 39.02 -14.54
C LEU A 523 -16.01 39.22 -15.56
N LEU A 524 -17.17 39.71 -15.10
CA LEU A 524 -18.32 40.07 -15.95
C LEU A 524 -18.56 41.57 -15.87
N SER A 525 -18.87 42.21 -17.01
CA SER A 525 -19.34 43.59 -17.03
C SER A 525 -20.76 43.69 -16.45
N ASP A 526 -21.13 44.86 -15.91
CA ASP A 526 -22.49 45.11 -15.42
C ASP A 526 -23.56 44.84 -16.49
N GLU A 527 -23.29 45.25 -17.73
CA GLU A 527 -24.19 45.02 -18.87
C GLU A 527 -24.38 43.53 -19.16
N LEU A 528 -23.29 42.77 -19.22
CA LEU A 528 -23.37 41.33 -19.47
C LEU A 528 -24.07 40.62 -18.30
N TYR A 529 -23.76 40.98 -17.06
CA TYR A 529 -24.35 40.36 -15.87
C TYR A 529 -25.85 40.62 -15.77
N GLU A 530 -26.29 41.89 -15.85
CA GLU A 530 -27.72 42.22 -15.73
C GLU A 530 -28.54 41.64 -16.89
N SER A 531 -28.00 41.70 -18.12
CA SER A 531 -28.61 41.05 -19.28
C SER A 531 -28.69 39.53 -19.13
N THR A 532 -27.64 38.87 -18.63
CA THR A 532 -27.67 37.41 -18.38
C THR A 532 -28.69 37.07 -17.28
N LYS A 533 -28.71 37.84 -16.19
CA LYS A 533 -29.62 37.63 -15.06
C LYS A 533 -31.09 37.78 -15.46
N GLU A 534 -31.42 38.80 -16.26
CA GLU A 534 -32.77 39.02 -16.78
C GLU A 534 -33.19 37.88 -17.71
N ASN A 535 -32.37 37.57 -18.71
CA ASN A 535 -32.72 36.56 -19.72
C ASN A 535 -32.75 35.14 -19.16
N CYS A 536 -31.94 34.83 -18.15
CA CYS A 536 -31.88 33.51 -17.52
C CYS A 536 -32.76 33.40 -16.25
N ASN A 537 -33.50 34.44 -15.87
CA ASN A 537 -34.32 34.47 -14.65
C ASN A 537 -33.57 34.05 -13.38
N GLY A 538 -32.26 34.36 -13.31
CA GLY A 538 -31.40 34.00 -12.19
C GLY A 538 -31.05 32.50 -12.03
N ASN A 539 -31.40 31.63 -12.99
CA ASN A 539 -30.93 30.25 -13.07
C ASN A 539 -29.97 30.09 -14.25
N TYR A 540 -28.72 29.70 -13.98
CA TYR A 540 -27.63 29.63 -14.95
C TYR A 540 -27.16 28.21 -15.24
N ILE A 541 -27.80 27.19 -14.64
CA ILE A 541 -27.37 25.78 -14.72
C ILE A 541 -28.40 24.94 -15.48
N GLU A 542 -29.65 24.96 -15.04
CA GLU A 542 -30.74 24.21 -15.67
C GLU A 542 -31.63 25.18 -16.44
N VAL A 543 -31.12 25.67 -17.56
CA VAL A 543 -31.78 26.67 -18.39
C VAL A 543 -32.67 26.03 -19.45
N ASP A 544 -33.74 26.72 -19.82
CA ASP A 544 -34.60 26.33 -20.94
C ASP A 544 -33.78 26.39 -22.26
N PRO A 545 -33.58 25.25 -22.96
CA PRO A 545 -32.80 25.23 -24.19
C PRO A 545 -33.42 26.07 -25.31
N ASP A 546 -34.74 26.32 -25.26
CA ASP A 546 -35.45 27.15 -26.23
C ASP A 546 -35.28 28.66 -25.95
N ASN A 547 -34.75 29.03 -24.78
CA ASN A 547 -34.42 30.42 -24.45
C ASN A 547 -33.06 30.81 -25.05
N ALA A 548 -33.06 31.05 -26.36
CA ALA A 548 -31.86 31.38 -27.13
C ALA A 548 -31.07 32.57 -26.56
N LEU A 549 -31.74 33.56 -25.94
CA LEU A 549 -31.08 34.71 -25.33
C LEU A 549 -30.25 34.30 -24.11
N CYS A 550 -30.82 33.49 -23.22
CA CYS A 550 -30.08 32.97 -22.07
C CYS A 550 -28.92 32.08 -22.51
N VAL A 551 -29.17 31.13 -23.43
CA VAL A 551 -28.11 30.22 -23.93
C VAL A 551 -26.95 31.00 -24.57
N ASN A 552 -27.24 32.01 -25.40
CA ASN A 552 -26.20 32.83 -26.02
C ASN A 552 -25.41 33.64 -24.99
N HIS A 553 -26.06 34.20 -23.96
CA HIS A 553 -25.35 34.93 -22.90
C HIS A 553 -24.47 34.01 -22.06
N LEU A 554 -24.93 32.81 -21.72
CA LEU A 554 -24.12 31.83 -21.00
C LEU A 554 -22.90 31.38 -21.80
N GLN A 555 -23.02 31.20 -23.12
CA GLN A 555 -21.86 30.92 -23.97
C GLN A 555 -20.81 32.04 -23.93
N VAL A 556 -21.22 33.30 -23.81
CA VAL A 556 -20.29 34.43 -23.67
C VAL A 556 -19.62 34.43 -22.30
N VAL A 557 -20.37 34.12 -21.24
CA VAL A 557 -19.85 33.95 -19.88
C VAL A 557 -18.82 32.81 -19.83
N GLU A 558 -19.11 31.66 -20.45
CA GLU A 558 -18.24 30.48 -20.48
C GLU A 558 -16.96 30.70 -21.30
N LYS A 559 -17.02 31.44 -22.41
CA LYS A 559 -15.82 31.80 -23.20
C LYS A 559 -14.78 32.59 -22.39
N GLY A 560 -15.19 33.28 -21.33
CA GLY A 560 -14.30 33.96 -20.38
C GLY A 560 -13.59 33.03 -19.39
N THR A 561 -14.04 31.77 -19.27
CA THR A 561 -13.47 30.74 -18.39
C THR A 561 -12.63 29.77 -19.22
N LYS A 562 -11.34 29.62 -18.90
CA LYS A 562 -10.46 28.68 -19.62
C LYS A 562 -10.94 27.23 -19.43
N GLU A 563 -10.81 26.45 -20.51
CA GLU A 563 -11.09 25.00 -20.57
C GLU A 563 -10.33 24.17 -19.52
N GLU A 564 -10.95 23.03 -19.18
CA GLU A 564 -10.70 22.07 -18.10
C GLU A 564 -9.28 21.97 -17.53
N TRP A 565 -9.20 22.09 -16.20
CA TRP A 565 -8.14 21.49 -15.39
C TRP A 565 -8.52 20.04 -15.09
N VAL A 566 -7.80 19.09 -15.67
CA VAL A 566 -7.94 17.67 -15.31
C VAL A 566 -6.91 17.33 -14.25
N ASN A 567 -7.34 17.30 -13.00
CA ASN A 567 -6.67 16.53 -11.96
C ASN A 567 -7.74 15.70 -11.27
N CYS A 568 -7.43 14.42 -11.02
CA CYS A 568 -8.31 13.34 -10.57
C CYS A 568 -8.80 12.43 -11.71
N ASN A 569 -8.83 11.14 -11.40
CA ASN A 569 -8.98 10.05 -12.35
C ASN A 569 -10.44 9.94 -12.83
N ALA A 570 -10.74 10.47 -14.03
CA ALA A 570 -12.08 10.44 -14.63
C ALA A 570 -12.58 9.02 -15.04
N THR A 571 -11.84 7.94 -14.70
CA THR A 571 -12.23 6.56 -15.01
C THR A 571 -12.76 5.75 -13.82
N LEU A 572 -12.93 6.37 -12.65
CA LEU A 572 -13.53 5.71 -11.49
C LEU A 572 -15.03 5.46 -11.71
N PRO A 573 -15.54 4.21 -11.53
CA PRO A 573 -16.97 3.92 -11.59
C PRO A 573 -17.67 4.43 -10.32
N TYR A 574 -17.89 5.74 -10.26
CA TYR A 574 -18.53 6.44 -9.15
C TYR A 574 -19.88 7.02 -9.56
N GLU A 575 -20.94 6.71 -8.80
CA GLU A 575 -22.28 7.23 -9.02
C GLU A 575 -22.61 8.35 -8.02
N GLU A 576 -22.83 9.56 -8.52
CA GLU A 576 -23.36 10.70 -7.75
C GLU A 576 -24.87 10.49 -7.52
N ASN A 577 -25.23 9.83 -6.41
CA ASN A 577 -26.60 9.40 -6.13
C ASN A 577 -27.31 10.23 -5.05
N MET A 578 -26.71 11.34 -4.60
CA MET A 578 -27.35 12.30 -3.70
C MET A 578 -27.66 13.63 -4.38
N ALA A 579 -28.90 14.11 -4.20
CA ALA A 579 -29.33 15.43 -4.70
C ALA A 579 -28.65 16.62 -4.01
N GLY A 580 -27.98 16.39 -2.87
CA GLY A 580 -27.26 17.38 -2.08
C GLY A 580 -27.23 17.05 -0.59
N SER A 581 -26.33 17.68 0.15
CA SER A 581 -26.09 17.42 1.58
C SER A 581 -26.77 18.40 2.54
N VAL A 582 -27.40 19.46 2.05
CA VAL A 582 -28.05 20.49 2.89
C VAL A 582 -29.06 19.91 3.88
N LYS A 583 -29.82 18.88 3.49
CA LYS A 583 -30.76 18.18 4.38
C LYS A 583 -30.06 17.48 5.55
N TYR A 584 -28.87 16.93 5.31
CA TYR A 584 -28.08 16.29 6.37
C TYR A 584 -27.51 17.34 7.33
N HIS A 585 -27.06 18.50 6.83
CA HIS A 585 -26.73 19.63 7.69
C HIS A 585 -27.92 20.05 8.58
N GLN A 586 -29.13 20.12 8.01
CA GLN A 586 -30.35 20.42 8.78
C GLN A 586 -30.61 19.38 9.88
N ASN A 587 -30.45 18.08 9.60
CA ASN A 587 -30.59 17.03 10.60
C ASN A 587 -29.59 17.20 11.76
N LEU A 588 -28.34 17.55 11.44
CA LEU A 588 -27.26 17.74 12.41
C LEU A 588 -27.48 18.94 13.34
N THR A 589 -28.29 19.93 12.95
CA THR A 589 -28.65 21.06 13.84
C THR A 589 -29.36 20.63 15.13
N ASN A 590 -29.94 19.43 15.17
CA ASN A 590 -30.60 18.88 16.36
C ASN A 590 -29.66 18.03 17.23
N LYS A 591 -28.37 17.92 16.88
CA LYS A 591 -27.36 17.14 17.62
C LYS A 591 -26.42 18.08 18.38
N LEU A 592 -25.73 17.56 19.41
CA LEU A 592 -24.63 18.26 20.07
C LEU A 592 -23.41 18.23 19.15
N CYS A 593 -23.27 19.22 18.28
CA CYS A 593 -22.31 19.21 17.18
C CYS A 593 -21.81 20.62 16.88
N ARG A 594 -20.50 20.75 16.61
CA ARG A 594 -19.87 22.00 16.20
C ARG A 594 -19.35 21.91 14.77
N ALA A 595 -19.72 22.86 13.93
CA ALA A 595 -19.34 22.93 12.53
C ALA A 595 -18.40 24.09 12.24
N LEU A 596 -17.33 23.85 11.48
CA LEU A 596 -16.52 24.89 10.83
C LEU A 596 -16.69 24.78 9.33
N ILE A 597 -17.35 25.76 8.72
CA ILE A 597 -17.39 25.88 7.27
C ILE A 597 -16.44 27.01 6.89
N TYR A 598 -15.54 26.77 5.95
CA TYR A 598 -14.67 27.82 5.48
C TYR A 598 -14.55 27.83 3.96
N SER A 599 -14.35 29.02 3.38
CA SER A 599 -14.17 29.16 1.93
C SER A 599 -13.05 30.14 1.62
N GLY A 600 -12.17 29.78 0.69
CA GLY A 600 -11.34 30.78 0.02
C GLY A 600 -12.22 31.79 -0.73
N ASP A 601 -12.03 33.09 -0.48
CA ASP A 601 -12.87 34.14 -1.07
C ASP A 601 -12.58 34.43 -2.55
N HIS A 602 -11.60 33.73 -3.16
CA HIS A 602 -11.30 33.75 -4.59
C HIS A 602 -11.62 32.40 -5.27
N ASP A 603 -12.28 31.48 -4.59
CA ASP A 603 -12.70 30.23 -5.20
C ASP A 603 -13.87 30.44 -6.19
N MET A 604 -13.61 30.14 -7.46
CA MET A 604 -14.61 30.19 -8.54
C MET A 604 -15.29 28.83 -8.79
N VAL A 605 -14.79 27.74 -8.19
CA VAL A 605 -15.36 26.41 -8.29
C VAL A 605 -16.62 26.35 -7.44
N PHE A 606 -16.49 26.61 -6.12
CA PHE A 606 -17.61 26.75 -5.19
C PHE A 606 -17.49 28.06 -4.41
N PRO A 607 -17.99 29.17 -4.97
CA PRO A 607 -17.90 30.48 -4.35
C PRO A 607 -18.51 30.54 -2.94
N TYR A 608 -17.86 31.30 -2.06
CA TYR A 608 -18.31 31.49 -0.68
C TYR A 608 -19.74 32.04 -0.58
N VAL A 609 -20.22 32.74 -1.61
CA VAL A 609 -21.60 33.25 -1.68
C VAL A 609 -22.63 32.11 -1.79
N GLY A 610 -22.33 31.04 -2.54
CA GLY A 610 -23.16 29.83 -2.55
C GLY A 610 -23.16 29.13 -1.20
N THR A 611 -21.99 29.14 -0.53
CA THR A 611 -21.87 28.64 0.85
C THR A 611 -22.77 29.40 1.83
N GLN A 612 -22.78 30.73 1.75
CA GLN A 612 -23.68 31.57 2.55
C GLN A 612 -25.15 31.29 2.26
N GLU A 613 -25.54 31.12 0.99
CA GLU A 613 -26.92 30.86 0.60
C GLU A 613 -27.47 29.58 1.24
N TRP A 614 -26.71 28.48 1.25
CA TRP A 614 -27.20 27.25 1.87
C TRP A 614 -27.16 27.30 3.40
N ILE A 615 -26.19 28.00 4.02
CA ILE A 615 -26.17 28.21 5.47
C ILE A 615 -27.40 29.00 5.91
N GLN A 616 -27.76 30.07 5.18
CA GLN A 616 -28.97 30.85 5.44
C GLN A 616 -30.25 29.99 5.36
N ALA A 617 -30.27 29.00 4.46
CA ALA A 617 -31.39 28.08 4.35
C ALA A 617 -31.56 27.12 5.56
N LEU A 618 -30.55 27.02 6.45
CA LEU A 618 -30.67 26.29 7.71
C LEU A 618 -31.49 27.05 8.77
N LYS A 619 -31.70 28.37 8.59
CA LYS A 619 -32.47 29.23 9.51
C LYS A 619 -31.93 29.23 10.95
N LEU A 620 -30.61 29.22 11.10
CA LEU A 620 -29.92 29.33 12.38
C LEU A 620 -29.99 30.76 12.93
N THR A 621 -29.78 30.93 14.24
CA THR A 621 -29.68 32.26 14.88
C THR A 621 -28.27 32.81 14.67
N VAL A 622 -28.14 34.05 14.21
CA VAL A 622 -26.84 34.73 14.09
C VAL A 622 -26.44 35.26 15.47
N GLU A 623 -25.33 34.78 16.01
CA GLU A 623 -24.78 35.26 17.30
C GLU A 623 -23.89 36.49 17.09
N ASN A 624 -22.94 36.36 16.16
CA ASN A 624 -22.07 37.44 15.71
C ASN A 624 -22.27 37.60 14.22
N GLY A 625 -22.58 38.83 13.78
CA GLY A 625 -22.71 39.14 12.35
C GLY A 625 -21.37 39.09 11.61
N TRP A 626 -21.42 39.31 10.30
CA TRP A 626 -20.28 39.29 9.38
C TRP A 626 -19.14 40.24 9.81
N GLU A 627 -18.14 39.73 10.52
CA GLU A 627 -17.05 40.50 11.13
C GLU A 627 -15.67 40.07 10.62
N PRO A 628 -14.68 40.99 10.53
CA PRO A 628 -13.33 40.61 10.11
C PRO A 628 -12.61 39.84 11.21
N TRP A 629 -11.85 38.81 10.84
CA TRP A 629 -10.92 38.11 11.73
C TRP A 629 -9.47 38.32 11.29
N PHE A 630 -8.51 38.19 12.21
CA PHE A 630 -7.16 38.75 12.04
C PHE A 630 -6.02 37.76 12.28
N VAL A 631 -4.98 37.83 11.44
CA VAL A 631 -3.68 37.17 11.64
C VAL A 631 -2.59 38.22 11.45
N ASP A 632 -1.67 38.34 12.43
CA ASP A 632 -0.63 39.38 12.47
C ASP A 632 -1.17 40.82 12.26
N ALA A 633 -2.30 41.14 12.89
CA ALA A 633 -3.00 42.43 12.73
C ALA A 633 -3.43 42.77 11.28
N GLN A 634 -3.47 41.78 10.39
CA GLN A 634 -4.06 41.89 9.05
C GLN A 634 -5.37 41.13 8.99
N VAL A 635 -6.34 41.67 8.25
CA VAL A 635 -7.61 40.97 7.98
C VAL A 635 -7.28 39.68 7.21
N ALA A 636 -7.50 38.56 7.87
CA ALA A 636 -7.31 37.22 7.32
C ALA A 636 -8.57 36.74 6.58
N GLY A 637 -9.73 37.35 6.86
CA GLY A 637 -11.00 37.16 6.17
C GLY A 637 -12.14 37.67 7.02
N TYR A 638 -13.35 37.16 6.78
CA TYR A 638 -14.55 37.48 7.54
C TYR A 638 -15.16 36.22 8.14
N THR A 639 -15.85 36.35 9.26
CA THR A 639 -16.51 35.24 9.94
C THR A 639 -17.89 35.62 10.41
N GLU A 640 -18.76 34.63 10.53
CA GLU A 640 -20.09 34.75 11.12
C GLU A 640 -20.37 33.50 11.95
N LYS A 641 -20.91 33.71 13.15
CA LYS A 641 -21.22 32.64 14.08
C LYS A 641 -22.73 32.46 14.17
N TYR A 642 -23.15 31.21 14.07
CA TYR A 642 -24.53 30.79 14.11
C TYR A 642 -24.75 29.78 15.23
N SER A 643 -25.92 29.80 15.85
CA SER A 643 -26.32 28.78 16.82
C SER A 643 -27.78 28.36 16.69
N TYR A 644 -28.06 27.13 17.14
CA TYR A 644 -29.40 26.58 17.29
C TYR A 644 -29.38 25.47 18.36
N ASN A 645 -30.04 25.70 19.50
CA ASN A 645 -30.01 24.79 20.65
C ASN A 645 -28.57 24.43 21.08
N ASN A 646 -28.14 23.17 20.87
CA ASN A 646 -26.82 22.66 21.21
C ASN A 646 -25.87 22.57 20.00
N TYR A 647 -26.23 23.23 18.90
CA TYR A 647 -25.47 23.24 17.66
C TYR A 647 -24.85 24.62 17.43
N ASP A 648 -23.55 24.63 17.11
CA ASP A 648 -22.78 25.82 16.77
C ASP A 648 -22.19 25.68 15.36
N LEU A 649 -22.34 26.70 14.52
CA LEU A 649 -21.67 26.78 13.22
C LEU A 649 -20.86 28.08 13.13
N THR A 650 -19.59 27.94 12.79
CA THR A 650 -18.73 29.06 12.41
C THR A 650 -18.52 29.00 10.90
N PHE A 651 -18.90 30.08 10.21
CA PHE A 651 -18.54 30.26 8.81
C PHE A 651 -17.39 31.26 8.72
N ALA A 652 -16.37 30.97 7.91
CA ALA A 652 -15.23 31.86 7.73
C ALA A 652 -14.76 31.94 6.26
N THR A 653 -14.44 33.13 5.77
CA THR A 653 -13.69 33.30 4.54
C THR A 653 -12.20 33.42 4.82
N ILE A 654 -11.38 33.01 3.86
CA ILE A 654 -9.92 33.20 3.89
C ILE A 654 -9.52 34.10 2.72
N LYS A 655 -9.06 35.30 3.07
CA LYS A 655 -8.81 36.40 2.13
C LYS A 655 -7.67 36.10 1.17
N GLY A 656 -7.96 36.16 -0.12
CA GLY A 656 -7.03 35.87 -1.20
C GLY A 656 -6.73 34.39 -1.40
N ALA A 657 -7.55 33.48 -0.85
CA ALA A 657 -7.39 32.04 -1.02
C ALA A 657 -8.33 31.49 -2.10
N GLY A 658 -7.85 30.52 -2.87
CA GLY A 658 -8.65 29.78 -3.86
C GLY A 658 -9.36 28.56 -3.26
N HIS A 659 -9.62 27.57 -4.11
CA HIS A 659 -10.35 26.34 -3.75
C HIS A 659 -9.68 25.53 -2.63
N THR A 660 -8.37 25.30 -2.75
CA THR A 660 -7.53 24.64 -1.74
C THR A 660 -6.98 25.69 -0.78
N ALA A 661 -7.84 26.29 0.04
CA ALA A 661 -7.46 27.48 0.82
C ALA A 661 -6.18 27.34 1.68
N PRO A 662 -5.88 26.18 2.31
CA PRO A 662 -4.60 25.93 2.98
C PRO A 662 -3.36 26.01 2.06
N GLU A 663 -3.48 25.67 0.78
CA GLU A 663 -2.40 25.79 -0.20
C GLU A 663 -2.07 27.27 -0.48
N PHE A 664 -3.10 28.11 -0.69
CA PHE A 664 -2.94 29.53 -1.01
C PHE A 664 -2.56 30.39 0.20
N LYS A 665 -3.11 30.08 1.38
CA LYS A 665 -2.99 30.88 2.61
C LYS A 665 -2.72 29.99 3.84
N PRO A 666 -1.61 29.22 3.86
CA PRO A 666 -1.36 28.20 4.88
C PRO A 666 -1.33 28.75 6.31
N LYS A 667 -0.74 29.93 6.51
CA LYS A 667 -0.67 30.57 7.83
C LYS A 667 -2.05 30.94 8.36
N GLN A 668 -2.90 31.55 7.52
CA GLN A 668 -4.24 31.95 7.90
C GLN A 668 -5.12 30.72 8.15
N SER A 669 -5.06 29.73 7.26
CA SER A 669 -5.79 28.47 7.43
C SER A 669 -5.40 27.74 8.71
N PHE A 670 -4.10 27.67 9.04
CA PHE A 670 -3.63 27.09 10.30
C PHE A 670 -4.12 27.88 11.53
N ALA A 671 -4.04 29.21 11.51
CA ALA A 671 -4.53 30.04 12.61
C ALA A 671 -6.03 29.86 12.85
N MET A 672 -6.81 29.73 11.78
CA MET A 672 -8.25 29.48 11.84
C MET A 672 -8.56 28.16 12.55
N VAL A 673 -7.97 27.04 12.11
CA VAL A 673 -8.26 25.74 12.73
C VAL A 673 -7.69 25.62 14.14
N SER A 674 -6.51 26.21 14.40
CA SER A 674 -5.91 26.18 15.73
C SER A 674 -6.78 26.91 16.75
N ARG A 675 -7.30 28.10 16.42
CA ARG A 675 -8.26 28.83 17.26
C ARG A 675 -9.56 28.06 17.40
N TRP A 676 -10.07 27.51 16.31
CA TRP A 676 -11.33 26.78 16.33
C TRP A 676 -11.24 25.54 17.24
N PHE A 677 -10.24 24.65 17.07
CA PHE A 677 -10.07 23.48 17.95
C PHE A 677 -9.89 23.86 19.43
N ALA A 678 -9.23 24.98 19.70
CA ALA A 678 -9.04 25.50 21.05
C ALA A 678 -10.26 26.27 21.62
N HIS A 679 -11.40 26.27 20.92
CA HIS A 679 -12.62 27.00 21.28
C HIS A 679 -12.42 28.52 21.44
N PHE A 680 -11.40 29.08 20.80
CA PHE A 680 -11.21 30.53 20.71
C PHE A 680 -11.98 31.12 19.52
N PRO A 681 -12.44 32.38 19.63
CA PRO A 681 -12.90 33.15 18.47
C PRO A 681 -11.84 33.23 17.39
N LEU A 682 -12.28 33.34 16.13
CA LEU A 682 -11.38 33.47 14.98
C LEU A 682 -10.68 34.81 14.93
#